data_AF-A0A1X0NHK5-F1
#
_entry.id   AF-A0A1X0NHK5-F1
#
_cell.length_a   1.000
_cell.length_b   1.000
_cell.length_c   1.000
_cell.angle_alpha   90.00
_cell.angle_beta   90.00
_cell.angle_gamma   90.00
#
_symmetry.space_group_name_H-M   'P 1'
#
loop_
_entity.id
_entity.type
_entity.pdbx_description
1 polymer ?
#
loop_
_entity_poly.entity_id
_entity_poly.type
_entity_poly.pdbx_seq_one_letter_code
_entity_poly.pdbx_strand_id
1 'polypeptide(L)'
;MPDFQQDVIPGVQVSNLSCSKMDIGAMSGTFNSSLWSLETKNSSDLACAVTVNMSNTIYLVNSDVAIEPSQISLSKVVDDTCYSVNSTVNTCNTSLKIGKVKLQPPNSLIERLIERMKGLIQDQLKDLVCGSGIKSLQEELQNHTLAPPEPHPQLNPNATPLEGSMLFRTLVNVMNKAPSILGIRFGASLHAGTTLHLNLDFSNGLIFELDDFTELESFVEKLVGILNMLELGKLAEYLLEHLPVIEGAFVGVNNPQPFSVSLEVSFNDFQCDADGFYCSVPRSGGIILGNIRTKNLGEWDRLIVNNLGPFSAPLINHAIEEILGYINATGTRFYIPMMELADAHTVPPTPLLVCMIIVVVILIAGTVVYTIWRYQRTSVTTKEGVKVSLKRVLIEDLLLMGMCALTAFGFTWSNATTAATLTVGGEMHFMSFSLMESTKNMFQAGVYAFGILVFSFSGVYPYIKLAAIIVCTLILEKPDLVLLRVIDYFGKFSFLDSYAMLVMSAGLQIEGIAEVEILPGFYAFLSSTILSILVGNYATTVWRRNTSLRVNSKTKGPFDPETPEVVEGKEEEEEEGENQEIKRKKDTNWKKRLFLRIFNFVFIAGCLIPAWALPCIRYSVTGLASVVQPDDREISLLELGETNWFFLLTCILTIGIAPIAYGVMYPRCSFFASWSAADALLLACVAGLLQIGQFVDYMLGSNMGALYGARANLLWPLLLLLLGSMWQWLLAAEHSFGLKERVGRCIARRKHSLPAEA
;
A
#
# COMPACT_ATOMS: atom_id res chain seq x y z
N MET A 1 15.86 -11.69 -42.53
CA MET A 1 15.83 -13.17 -42.43
C MET A 1 17.21 -13.70 -42.81
N PRO A 2 18.11 -13.88 -41.82
CA PRO A 2 19.48 -14.33 -42.10
C PRO A 2 19.52 -15.73 -42.73
N ASP A 3 18.53 -16.59 -42.46
CA ASP A 3 18.46 -17.96 -42.98
C ASP A 3 17.66 -18.11 -44.29
N PHE A 4 17.25 -17.01 -44.92
CA PHE A 4 16.56 -17.09 -46.21
C PHE A 4 17.53 -17.57 -47.30
N GLN A 5 17.23 -18.71 -47.93
CA GLN A 5 18.00 -19.25 -49.06
C GLN A 5 17.05 -19.92 -50.06
N GLN A 6 17.03 -19.43 -51.30
CA GLN A 6 16.18 -20.00 -52.35
C GLN A 6 16.86 -19.96 -53.72
N ASP A 7 16.76 -21.07 -54.44
CA ASP A 7 17.24 -21.18 -55.81
C ASP A 7 16.13 -20.70 -56.76
N VAL A 8 16.34 -19.56 -57.42
CA VAL A 8 15.31 -18.93 -58.26
C VAL A 8 15.35 -19.49 -59.68
N ILE A 9 16.55 -19.74 -60.20
CA ILE A 9 16.81 -20.33 -61.52
C ILE A 9 18.10 -21.17 -61.38
N PRO A 10 18.29 -22.26 -62.14
CA PRO A 10 19.55 -23.01 -62.13
C PRO A 10 20.78 -22.09 -62.27
N GLY A 11 21.62 -22.05 -61.24
CA GLY A 11 22.82 -21.21 -61.19
C GLY A 11 22.66 -19.81 -60.59
N VAL A 12 21.47 -19.45 -60.10
CA VAL A 12 21.19 -18.20 -59.37
C VAL A 12 20.57 -18.54 -58.02
N GLN A 13 21.33 -18.30 -56.95
CA GLN A 13 20.90 -18.52 -55.58
C GLN A 13 20.72 -17.19 -54.87
N VAL A 14 19.60 -17.02 -54.19
CA VAL A 14 19.28 -15.81 -53.44
C VAL A 14 19.37 -16.13 -51.95
N SER A 15 20.09 -15.30 -51.19
CA SER A 15 20.25 -15.46 -49.75
C SER A 15 20.31 -14.13 -48.98
N ASN A 16 20.15 -14.19 -47.66
CA ASN A 16 20.37 -13.08 -46.73
C ASN A 16 19.56 -11.82 -47.09
N LEU A 17 18.23 -11.96 -47.09
CA LEU A 17 17.29 -10.85 -47.25
C LEU A 17 17.26 -10.02 -45.95
N SER A 18 17.64 -8.75 -46.04
CA SER A 18 17.62 -7.79 -44.94
C SER A 18 16.94 -6.50 -45.39
N CYS A 19 15.96 -5.99 -44.63
CA CYS A 19 15.31 -4.72 -44.93
C CYS A 19 15.72 -3.70 -43.88
N SER A 20 16.39 -2.65 -44.33
CA SER A 20 17.00 -1.62 -43.47
C SER A 20 16.03 -0.49 -43.12
N LYS A 21 15.01 -0.27 -43.95
CA LYS A 21 13.92 0.66 -43.69
C LYS A 21 12.62 0.00 -44.10
N MET A 22 11.64 0.03 -43.22
CA MET A 22 10.30 -0.51 -43.45
C MET A 22 9.30 0.54 -42.98
N ASP A 23 8.67 1.21 -43.94
CA ASP A 23 7.59 2.15 -43.72
C ASP A 23 6.29 1.44 -44.11
N ILE A 24 5.45 1.12 -43.12
CA ILE A 24 4.23 0.34 -43.34
C ILE A 24 3.07 1.32 -43.41
N GLY A 25 2.49 1.46 -44.60
CA GLY A 25 1.29 2.26 -44.80
C GLY A 25 0.11 1.72 -44.00
N ALA A 26 -0.81 2.59 -43.59
CA ALA A 26 -1.99 2.24 -42.78
C ALA A 26 -2.69 0.97 -43.29
N MET A 27 -2.72 -0.05 -42.44
CA MET A 27 -3.37 -1.34 -42.69
C MET A 27 -4.66 -1.42 -41.86
N SER A 28 -5.72 -1.97 -42.44
CA SER A 28 -6.95 -2.34 -41.74
C SER A 28 -7.26 -3.80 -42.02
N GLY A 29 -7.40 -4.60 -40.99
CA GLY A 29 -7.81 -6.00 -41.10
C GLY A 29 -9.13 -6.24 -40.39
N THR A 30 -9.97 -7.11 -40.97
CA THR A 30 -11.13 -7.66 -40.26
C THR A 30 -10.98 -9.17 -40.18
N PHE A 31 -10.89 -9.70 -38.97
CA PHE A 31 -10.72 -11.13 -38.71
C PHE A 31 -11.85 -11.61 -37.80
N ASN A 32 -12.99 -11.98 -38.39
CA ASN A 32 -14.13 -12.52 -37.65
C ASN A 32 -14.41 -13.97 -38.05
N SER A 33 -15.42 -14.61 -37.44
CA SER A 33 -15.79 -16.01 -37.68
C SER A 33 -16.21 -16.33 -39.12
N SER A 34 -16.51 -15.34 -39.95
CA SER A 34 -16.99 -15.50 -41.33
C SER A 34 -16.08 -14.89 -42.40
N LEU A 35 -15.17 -14.01 -42.00
CA LEU A 35 -14.38 -13.18 -42.89
C LEU A 35 -12.98 -12.96 -42.29
N TRP A 36 -11.97 -13.29 -43.07
CA TRP A 36 -10.59 -12.86 -42.88
C TRP A 36 -10.29 -11.86 -44.00
N SER A 37 -9.94 -10.64 -43.66
CA SER A 37 -9.58 -9.62 -44.66
C SER A 37 -8.45 -8.74 -44.15
N LEU A 38 -7.57 -8.37 -45.06
CA LEU A 38 -6.45 -7.49 -44.85
C LEU A 38 -6.44 -6.48 -45.99
N GLU A 39 -6.57 -5.21 -45.65
CA GLU A 39 -6.56 -4.08 -46.57
C GLU A 39 -5.42 -3.14 -46.19
N THR A 40 -4.62 -2.72 -47.17
CA THR A 40 -3.65 -1.63 -47.00
C THR A 40 -4.19 -0.40 -47.71
N LYS A 41 -4.43 0.69 -46.98
CA LYS A 41 -5.01 1.93 -47.52
C LYS A 41 -3.95 2.84 -48.12
N ASN A 42 -2.77 2.85 -47.52
CA ASN A 42 -1.60 3.61 -47.97
C ASN A 42 -0.55 2.65 -48.54
N SER A 43 0.37 3.19 -49.36
CA SER A 43 1.51 2.41 -49.84
C SER A 43 2.52 2.17 -48.72
N SER A 44 3.08 0.96 -48.66
CA SER A 44 4.18 0.62 -47.74
C SER A 44 5.50 0.59 -48.49
N ASP A 45 6.49 1.35 -48.03
CA ASP A 45 7.81 1.46 -48.67
C ASP A 45 8.86 0.66 -47.90
N LEU A 46 9.51 -0.29 -48.58
CA LEU A 46 10.51 -1.20 -48.04
C LEU A 46 11.86 -0.97 -48.74
N ALA A 47 12.93 -0.71 -48.00
CA ALA A 47 14.29 -0.68 -48.54
C ALA A 47 15.03 -1.96 -48.15
N CYS A 48 15.07 -2.91 -49.07
CA CYS A 48 15.62 -4.24 -48.84
C CYS A 48 16.92 -4.49 -49.62
N ALA A 49 17.80 -5.26 -49.00
CA ALA A 49 19.06 -5.74 -49.53
C ALA A 49 19.02 -7.27 -49.57
N VAL A 50 19.45 -7.84 -50.69
CA VAL A 50 19.45 -9.28 -50.93
C VAL A 50 20.78 -9.69 -51.52
N THR A 51 21.33 -10.81 -51.05
CA THR A 51 22.54 -11.38 -51.62
C THR A 51 22.17 -12.34 -52.75
N VAL A 52 22.68 -12.12 -53.96
CA VAL A 52 22.45 -12.97 -55.12
C VAL A 52 23.79 -13.57 -55.55
N ASN A 53 23.90 -14.88 -55.46
CA ASN A 53 25.05 -15.63 -55.94
C ASN A 53 24.76 -16.13 -57.36
N MET A 54 25.51 -15.61 -58.32
CA MET A 54 25.39 -15.98 -59.73
C MET A 54 26.78 -16.30 -60.28
N SER A 55 26.97 -17.55 -60.73
CA SER A 55 28.21 -18.01 -61.38
C SER A 55 29.49 -17.66 -60.58
N ASN A 56 29.52 -18.00 -59.28
CA ASN A 56 30.60 -17.71 -58.32
C ASN A 56 30.84 -16.23 -57.99
N THR A 57 29.98 -15.31 -58.44
CA THR A 57 30.04 -13.91 -58.03
C THR A 57 28.88 -13.59 -57.11
N ILE A 58 29.19 -13.00 -55.96
CA ILE A 58 28.21 -12.55 -54.98
C ILE A 58 27.87 -11.09 -55.28
N TYR A 59 26.60 -10.81 -55.53
CA TYR A 59 26.07 -9.47 -55.74
C TYR A 59 25.16 -9.10 -54.57
N LEU A 60 25.35 -7.93 -53.99
CA LEU A 60 24.38 -7.34 -53.08
C LEU A 60 23.41 -6.46 -53.88
N VAL A 61 22.14 -6.84 -53.87
CA VAL A 61 21.05 -6.20 -54.59
C VAL A 61 20.24 -5.37 -53.61
N ASN A 62 20.34 -4.04 -53.71
CA ASN A 62 19.52 -3.13 -52.95
C ASN A 62 18.32 -2.70 -53.80
N SER A 63 17.12 -2.86 -53.28
CA SER A 63 15.89 -2.48 -53.95
C SER A 63 14.96 -1.77 -52.98
N ASP A 64 14.46 -0.62 -53.43
CA ASP A 64 13.25 -0.03 -52.85
C ASP A 64 12.05 -0.82 -53.38
N VAL A 65 11.07 -1.12 -52.55
CA VAL A 65 9.86 -1.88 -52.91
C VAL A 65 8.68 -1.17 -52.28
N ALA A 66 7.80 -0.63 -53.12
CA ALA A 66 6.55 -0.02 -52.70
C ALA A 66 5.42 -1.05 -52.87
N ILE A 67 4.76 -1.41 -51.77
CA ILE A 67 3.53 -2.19 -51.79
C ILE A 67 2.38 -1.19 -51.92
N GLU A 68 1.70 -1.19 -53.06
CA GLU A 68 0.54 -0.31 -53.26
C GLU A 68 -0.67 -0.76 -52.43
N PRO A 69 -1.69 0.10 -52.27
CA PRO A 69 -2.93 -0.26 -51.59
C PRO A 69 -3.49 -1.58 -52.13
N SER A 70 -3.64 -2.55 -51.23
CA SER A 70 -3.92 -3.94 -51.55
C SER A 70 -5.05 -4.46 -50.68
N GLN A 71 -5.86 -5.36 -51.21
CA GLN A 71 -6.99 -5.94 -50.47
C GLN A 71 -7.03 -7.44 -50.70
N ILE A 72 -6.87 -8.18 -49.60
CA ILE A 72 -6.98 -9.63 -49.57
C ILE A 72 -8.17 -9.97 -48.67
N SER A 73 -9.13 -10.74 -49.15
CA SER A 73 -10.26 -11.22 -48.36
C SER A 73 -10.60 -12.67 -48.65
N LEU A 74 -10.94 -13.39 -47.59
CA LEU A 74 -11.25 -14.81 -47.52
C LEU A 74 -12.54 -14.93 -46.71
N SER A 75 -13.61 -15.48 -47.28
CA SER A 75 -14.75 -15.91 -46.45
C SER A 75 -14.49 -17.29 -45.90
N LYS A 76 -14.90 -17.54 -44.67
CA LYS A 76 -14.74 -18.82 -44.00
C LYS A 76 -16.04 -19.32 -43.40
N VAL A 77 -16.13 -20.65 -43.26
CA VAL A 77 -17.19 -21.35 -42.56
C VAL A 77 -16.56 -22.03 -41.37
N VAL A 78 -17.03 -21.68 -40.16
CA VAL A 78 -16.52 -22.22 -38.90
C VAL A 78 -17.45 -23.28 -38.31
N ASP A 79 -16.89 -24.19 -37.52
CA ASP A 79 -17.65 -25.12 -36.69
C ASP A 79 -18.10 -24.54 -35.34
N ASP A 80 -18.75 -25.35 -34.51
CA ASP A 80 -19.25 -24.98 -33.17
C ASP A 80 -18.12 -24.59 -32.19
N THR A 81 -16.87 -24.89 -32.54
CA THR A 81 -15.65 -24.58 -31.79
C THR A 81 -14.82 -23.46 -32.45
N CYS A 82 -15.41 -22.72 -33.40
CA CYS A 82 -14.81 -21.60 -34.11
C CYS A 82 -13.60 -21.95 -35.00
N TYR A 83 -13.47 -23.20 -35.45
CA TYR A 83 -12.44 -23.62 -36.41
C TYR A 83 -12.94 -23.58 -37.85
N SER A 84 -12.15 -23.02 -38.76
CA SER A 84 -12.44 -22.95 -40.19
C SER A 84 -12.45 -24.35 -40.81
N VAL A 85 -13.63 -24.83 -41.18
CA VAL A 85 -13.82 -26.08 -41.92
C VAL A 85 -13.61 -25.86 -43.42
N ASN A 86 -14.00 -24.69 -43.91
CA ASN A 86 -13.87 -24.34 -45.33
C ASN A 86 -13.62 -22.85 -45.48
N SER A 87 -12.84 -22.47 -46.49
CA SER A 87 -12.57 -21.08 -46.81
C SER A 87 -12.53 -20.86 -48.33
N THR A 88 -12.96 -19.68 -48.76
CA THR A 88 -12.99 -19.29 -50.17
C THR A 88 -12.39 -17.91 -50.31
N VAL A 89 -11.46 -17.76 -51.26
CA VAL A 89 -10.85 -16.47 -51.58
C VAL A 89 -11.89 -15.61 -52.28
N ASN A 90 -12.24 -14.47 -51.68
CA ASN A 90 -13.21 -13.53 -52.25
C ASN A 90 -12.50 -12.50 -53.13
N THR A 91 -11.46 -11.86 -52.61
CA THR A 91 -10.66 -10.89 -53.35
C THR A 91 -9.18 -11.08 -53.02
N CYS A 92 -8.32 -11.03 -54.02
CA CYS A 92 -6.89 -10.85 -53.82
C CYS A 92 -6.39 -9.83 -54.84
N ASN A 93 -6.26 -8.60 -54.40
CA ASN A 93 -5.67 -7.53 -55.19
C ASN A 93 -4.41 -7.06 -54.50
N THR A 94 -3.26 -7.57 -54.95
CA THR A 94 -1.95 -7.08 -54.53
C THR A 94 -1.25 -6.47 -55.74
N SER A 95 -0.69 -5.28 -55.55
CA SER A 95 0.15 -4.62 -56.54
C SER A 95 1.44 -4.19 -55.86
N LEU A 96 2.56 -4.69 -56.36
CA LEU A 96 3.87 -4.43 -55.83
C LEU A 96 4.69 -3.69 -56.89
N LYS A 97 5.19 -2.52 -56.54
CA LYS A 97 6.05 -1.69 -57.38
C LYS A 97 7.47 -1.75 -56.86
N ILE A 98 8.28 -2.55 -57.52
CA ILE A 98 9.73 -2.52 -57.34
C ILE A 98 10.24 -1.13 -57.79
N GLY A 99 11.01 -0.47 -56.95
CA GLY A 99 11.64 0.83 -57.18
C GLY A 99 12.93 0.70 -57.98
N LYS A 100 13.95 1.51 -57.67
CA LYS A 100 15.26 1.42 -58.33
C LYS A 100 16.06 0.28 -57.71
N VAL A 101 16.57 -0.61 -58.55
CA VAL A 101 17.47 -1.69 -58.11
C VAL A 101 18.91 -1.24 -58.31
N LYS A 102 19.75 -1.36 -57.28
CA LYS A 102 21.18 -1.07 -57.32
C LYS A 102 21.97 -2.34 -57.01
N LEU A 103 22.99 -2.63 -57.81
CA LEU A 103 23.87 -3.78 -57.63
C LEU A 103 25.21 -3.34 -57.04
N GLN A 104 25.73 -4.11 -56.08
CA GLN A 104 27.09 -3.97 -55.57
C GLN A 104 27.82 -5.33 -55.66
N PRO A 105 28.90 -5.45 -56.45
CA PRO A 105 29.48 -4.42 -57.34
C PRO A 105 28.58 -4.08 -58.54
N PRO A 106 28.64 -2.84 -59.06
CA PRO A 106 27.74 -2.38 -60.13
C PRO A 106 28.04 -3.12 -61.45
N ASN A 107 26.99 -3.65 -62.08
CA ASN A 107 27.10 -4.31 -63.38
C ASN A 107 25.97 -3.82 -64.30
N SER A 108 26.32 -2.94 -65.24
CA SER A 108 25.34 -2.28 -66.14
C SER A 108 24.56 -3.23 -67.05
N LEU A 109 25.05 -4.46 -67.25
CA LEU A 109 24.40 -5.48 -68.07
C LEU A 109 23.33 -6.21 -67.24
N ILE A 110 23.64 -6.54 -65.99
CA ILE A 110 22.71 -7.18 -65.05
C ILE A 110 21.66 -6.17 -64.58
N GLU A 111 22.02 -4.91 -64.29
CA GLU A 111 21.06 -3.86 -63.94
C GLU A 111 20.02 -3.65 -65.05
N ARG A 112 20.45 -3.61 -66.33
CA ARG A 112 19.52 -3.53 -67.47
C ARG A 112 18.66 -4.78 -67.63
N LEU A 113 19.19 -5.95 -67.30
CA LEU A 113 18.43 -7.20 -67.31
C LEU A 113 17.36 -7.20 -66.23
N ILE A 114 17.71 -6.81 -65.00
CA ILE A 114 16.77 -6.69 -63.89
C ILE A 114 15.70 -5.65 -64.19
N GLU A 115 16.05 -4.49 -64.75
CA GLU A 115 15.05 -3.46 -65.09
C GLU A 115 14.07 -3.94 -66.19
N ARG A 116 14.50 -4.82 -67.11
CA ARG A 116 13.60 -5.47 -68.07
C ARG A 116 12.75 -6.57 -67.44
N MET A 117 13.31 -7.33 -66.51
CA MET A 117 12.59 -8.40 -65.80
C MET A 117 11.67 -7.86 -64.71
N LYS A 118 11.83 -6.61 -64.30
CA LYS A 118 11.05 -5.94 -63.26
C LYS A 118 9.54 -6.11 -63.44
N GLY A 119 9.02 -5.91 -64.64
CA GLY A 119 7.58 -6.14 -64.92
C GLY A 119 7.17 -7.60 -64.74
N LEU A 120 7.99 -8.54 -65.24
CA LEU A 120 7.75 -9.98 -65.06
C LEU A 120 7.82 -10.42 -63.60
N ILE A 121 8.75 -9.85 -62.82
CA ILE A 121 8.91 -10.13 -61.39
C ILE A 121 7.69 -9.60 -60.62
N GLN A 122 7.21 -8.39 -60.95
CA GLN A 122 6.00 -7.82 -60.35
C GLN A 122 4.77 -8.70 -60.63
N ASP A 123 4.59 -9.14 -61.86
CA ASP A 123 3.49 -10.03 -62.25
C ASP A 123 3.59 -11.41 -61.59
N GLN A 124 4.78 -12.02 -61.57
CA GLN A 124 4.98 -13.31 -60.90
C GLN A 124 4.82 -13.23 -59.38
N LEU A 125 5.19 -12.12 -58.75
CA LEU A 125 4.96 -11.94 -57.31
C LEU A 125 3.46 -11.86 -57.01
N LYS A 126 2.68 -11.19 -57.85
CA LYS A 126 1.23 -11.11 -57.69
C LYS A 126 0.62 -12.51 -57.75
N ASP A 127 0.99 -13.30 -58.76
CA ASP A 127 0.53 -14.68 -58.93
C ASP A 127 1.02 -15.58 -57.79
N LEU A 128 2.23 -15.36 -57.27
CA LEU A 128 2.77 -16.13 -56.15
C LEU A 128 2.03 -15.82 -54.85
N VAL A 129 1.75 -14.54 -54.56
CA VAL A 129 1.00 -14.14 -53.36
C VAL A 129 -0.46 -14.59 -53.44
N CYS A 130 -1.17 -14.24 -54.52
CA CYS A 130 -2.60 -14.57 -54.65
C CYS A 130 -2.86 -16.04 -54.99
N GLY A 131 -1.97 -16.67 -55.75
CA GLY A 131 -2.14 -18.04 -56.25
C GLY A 131 -1.59 -19.11 -55.31
N SER A 132 -0.39 -18.91 -54.75
CA SER A 132 0.27 -19.89 -53.88
C SER A 132 0.21 -19.50 -52.40
N GLY A 133 0.46 -18.24 -52.08
CA GLY A 133 0.49 -17.73 -50.71
C GLY A 133 -0.86 -17.86 -50.02
N ILE A 134 -1.93 -17.40 -50.67
CA ILE A 134 -3.29 -17.53 -50.11
C ILE A 134 -3.74 -18.98 -50.01
N LYS A 135 -3.38 -19.84 -50.96
CA LYS A 135 -3.72 -21.28 -50.85
C LYS A 135 -3.01 -21.93 -49.67
N SER A 136 -1.73 -21.63 -49.47
CA SER A 136 -0.99 -22.10 -48.29
C SER A 136 -1.59 -21.56 -47.00
N LEU A 137 -2.02 -20.30 -46.97
CA LEU A 137 -2.76 -19.73 -45.83
C LEU A 137 -4.09 -20.45 -45.60
N GLN A 138 -4.83 -20.79 -46.66
CA GLN A 138 -6.08 -21.54 -46.58
C GLN A 138 -5.88 -22.96 -46.02
N GLU A 139 -4.87 -23.69 -46.51
CA GLU A 139 -4.49 -25.00 -45.96
C GLU A 139 -4.08 -24.89 -44.49
N GLU A 140 -3.40 -23.80 -44.14
CA GLU A 140 -2.99 -23.52 -42.76
C GLU A 140 -4.17 -23.14 -41.86
N LEU A 141 -5.21 -22.48 -42.36
CA LEU A 141 -6.43 -22.21 -41.59
C LEU A 141 -7.27 -23.48 -41.35
N GLN A 142 -7.17 -24.47 -42.24
CA GLN A 142 -7.93 -25.74 -42.16
C GLN A 142 -7.25 -26.82 -41.32
N ASN A 143 -5.93 -26.76 -41.11
CA ASN A 143 -5.26 -27.73 -40.26
C ASN A 143 -5.37 -27.30 -38.77
N HIS A 144 -5.75 -28.24 -37.89
CA HIS A 144 -6.05 -28.00 -36.48
C HIS A 144 -5.00 -28.57 -35.52
N THR A 145 -3.84 -29.00 -36.03
CA THR A 145 -2.79 -29.61 -35.20
C THR A 145 -1.97 -28.53 -34.47
N LEU A 146 -1.91 -28.63 -33.14
CA LEU A 146 -1.05 -27.81 -32.28
C LEU A 146 0.24 -28.56 -31.97
N ALA A 147 1.38 -27.87 -32.06
CA ALA A 147 2.64 -28.43 -31.64
C ALA A 147 2.65 -28.73 -30.12
N PRO A 148 3.20 -29.87 -29.68
CA PRO A 148 3.38 -30.16 -28.26
C PRO A 148 4.36 -29.15 -27.62
N PRO A 149 4.29 -28.94 -26.29
CA PRO A 149 5.19 -28.01 -25.62
C PRO A 149 6.62 -28.52 -25.71
N GLU A 150 7.56 -27.60 -25.88
CA GLU A 150 8.97 -27.93 -25.77
C GLU A 150 9.27 -28.38 -24.33
N PRO A 151 10.09 -29.43 -24.16
CA PRO A 151 10.43 -29.94 -22.84
C PRO A 151 11.21 -28.88 -22.06
N HIS A 152 10.92 -28.77 -20.76
CA HIS A 152 11.62 -27.82 -19.90
C HIS A 152 13.13 -28.12 -19.82
N PRO A 153 13.99 -27.09 -19.71
CA PRO A 153 15.42 -27.30 -19.54
C PRO A 153 15.72 -28.07 -18.25
N GLN A 154 16.69 -28.98 -18.31
CA GLN A 154 17.14 -29.73 -17.14
C GLN A 154 17.85 -28.81 -16.15
N LEU A 155 17.54 -28.98 -14.85
CA LEU A 155 18.22 -28.26 -13.78
C LEU A 155 19.69 -28.67 -13.72
N ASN A 156 20.59 -27.69 -13.89
CA ASN A 156 22.03 -27.88 -13.72
C ASN A 156 22.32 -28.25 -12.24
N PRO A 157 23.16 -29.25 -11.91
CA PRO A 157 23.43 -29.66 -10.52
C PRO A 157 23.90 -28.56 -9.57
N ASN A 158 24.48 -27.47 -10.10
CA ASN A 158 24.93 -26.32 -9.30
C ASN A 158 23.91 -25.16 -9.29
N ALA A 159 22.78 -25.29 -9.98
CA ALA A 159 21.74 -24.26 -10.04
C ALA A 159 20.78 -24.38 -8.86
N THR A 160 20.36 -23.24 -8.33
CA THR A 160 19.29 -23.14 -7.35
C THR A 160 17.95 -23.32 -8.07
N PRO A 161 17.02 -24.16 -7.59
CA PRO A 161 15.68 -24.20 -8.14
C PRO A 161 14.94 -22.89 -7.86
N LEU A 162 14.09 -22.42 -8.78
CA LEU A 162 13.26 -21.23 -8.61
C LEU A 162 12.37 -21.31 -7.37
N GLU A 163 11.90 -22.50 -7.01
CA GLU A 163 11.13 -22.75 -5.78
C GLU A 163 11.95 -22.43 -4.51
N GLY A 164 13.27 -22.57 -4.58
CA GLY A 164 14.18 -22.19 -3.51
C GLY A 164 14.39 -20.68 -3.40
N SER A 165 14.04 -19.89 -4.42
CA SER A 165 14.15 -18.44 -4.39
C SER A 165 12.92 -17.79 -3.77
N MET A 166 13.13 -16.99 -2.73
CA MET A 166 12.08 -16.23 -2.07
C MET A 166 11.47 -15.16 -3.00
N LEU A 167 12.28 -14.58 -3.90
CA LEU A 167 11.79 -13.64 -4.90
C LEU A 167 10.74 -14.29 -5.80
N PHE A 168 11.05 -15.43 -6.41
CA PHE A 168 10.14 -16.04 -7.39
C PHE A 168 8.88 -16.59 -6.73
N ARG A 169 8.97 -17.15 -5.52
CA ARG A 169 7.80 -17.53 -4.73
C ARG A 169 6.89 -16.33 -4.44
N THR A 170 7.49 -15.21 -4.05
CA THR A 170 6.77 -13.96 -3.80
C THR A 170 6.13 -13.42 -5.07
N LEU A 171 6.87 -13.37 -6.19
CA LEU A 171 6.35 -12.94 -7.49
C LEU A 171 5.14 -13.78 -7.90
N VAL A 172 5.23 -15.10 -7.77
CA VAL A 172 4.14 -16.03 -8.07
C VAL A 172 2.92 -15.77 -7.19
N ASN A 173 3.13 -15.58 -5.88
CA ASN A 173 2.04 -15.25 -4.95
C ASN A 173 1.38 -13.91 -5.29
N VAL A 174 2.17 -12.88 -5.61
CA VAL A 174 1.67 -11.56 -6.04
C VAL A 174 0.84 -11.69 -7.31
N MET A 175 1.37 -12.33 -8.35
CA MET A 175 0.66 -12.47 -9.63
C MET A 175 -0.66 -13.23 -9.47
N ASN A 176 -0.69 -14.29 -8.65
CA ASN A 176 -1.89 -15.10 -8.43
C ASN A 176 -2.96 -14.42 -7.56
N LYS A 177 -2.56 -13.52 -6.67
CA LYS A 177 -3.45 -12.78 -5.76
C LYS A 177 -3.86 -11.40 -6.31
N ALA A 178 -3.11 -10.85 -7.27
CA ALA A 178 -3.39 -9.54 -7.83
C ALA A 178 -4.81 -9.47 -8.43
N PRO A 179 -5.51 -8.34 -8.28
CA PRO A 179 -6.80 -8.13 -8.92
C PRO A 179 -6.66 -8.13 -10.45
N SER A 180 -7.77 -8.36 -11.16
CA SER A 180 -7.77 -8.29 -12.63
C SER A 180 -7.51 -6.86 -13.09
N ILE A 181 -6.46 -6.65 -13.88
CA ILE A 181 -6.08 -5.35 -14.43
C ILE A 181 -6.64 -5.26 -15.85
N LEU A 182 -7.46 -4.24 -16.14
CA LEU A 182 -8.09 -4.08 -17.46
C LEU A 182 -8.87 -5.33 -17.92
N GLY A 183 -9.46 -6.08 -16.99
CA GLY A 183 -10.17 -7.34 -17.28
C GLY A 183 -9.28 -8.56 -17.52
N ILE A 184 -7.95 -8.41 -17.36
CA ILE A 184 -6.96 -9.46 -17.49
C ILE A 184 -6.58 -9.98 -16.10
N ARG A 185 -6.76 -11.27 -15.86
CA ARG A 185 -6.29 -11.93 -14.65
C ARG A 185 -4.92 -12.53 -14.89
N PHE A 186 -3.95 -12.12 -14.09
CA PHE A 186 -2.59 -12.63 -14.12
C PHE A 186 -2.51 -13.89 -13.25
N GLY A 187 -1.69 -14.84 -13.69
CA GLY A 187 -1.38 -16.04 -12.95
C GLY A 187 0.05 -16.46 -13.21
N ALA A 188 0.68 -17.12 -12.25
CA ALA A 188 2.03 -17.63 -12.39
C ALA A 188 2.21 -18.95 -11.62
N SER A 189 3.11 -19.79 -12.09
CA SER A 189 3.48 -21.04 -11.44
C SER A 189 4.92 -21.46 -11.78
N LEU A 190 5.56 -22.18 -10.87
CA LEU A 190 6.91 -22.68 -11.05
C LEU A 190 6.86 -24.11 -11.58
N HIS A 191 7.62 -24.40 -12.63
CA HIS A 191 7.70 -25.70 -13.28
C HIS A 191 9.15 -26.16 -13.42
N ALA A 192 9.36 -27.47 -13.23
CA ALA A 192 10.65 -28.15 -13.43
C ALA A 192 11.86 -27.50 -12.71
N GLY A 193 11.62 -26.72 -11.66
CA GLY A 193 12.66 -26.02 -10.89
C GLY A 193 13.38 -24.88 -11.62
N THR A 194 13.24 -24.71 -12.93
CA THR A 194 13.96 -23.68 -13.72
C THR A 194 13.03 -22.76 -14.49
N THR A 195 11.74 -23.06 -14.57
CA THR A 195 10.82 -22.38 -15.49
C THR A 195 9.68 -21.70 -14.74
N LEU A 196 9.45 -20.42 -15.04
CA LEU A 196 8.32 -19.63 -14.60
C LEU A 196 7.26 -19.65 -15.70
N HIS A 197 6.12 -20.27 -15.43
CA HIS A 197 4.97 -20.27 -16.31
C HIS A 197 4.06 -19.09 -15.95
N LEU A 198 3.84 -18.18 -16.89
CA LEU A 198 2.95 -17.03 -16.75
C LEU A 198 1.67 -17.30 -17.54
N ASN A 199 0.53 -17.00 -16.94
CA ASN A 199 -0.78 -17.14 -17.55
C ASN A 199 -1.55 -15.80 -17.47
N LEU A 200 -2.21 -15.45 -18.56
CA LEU A 200 -3.02 -14.24 -18.73
C LEU A 200 -4.42 -14.70 -19.14
N ASP A 201 -5.37 -14.64 -18.22
CA ASP A 201 -6.75 -15.04 -18.48
C ASP A 201 -7.62 -13.80 -18.76
N PHE A 202 -8.23 -13.75 -19.94
CA PHE A 202 -9.12 -12.69 -20.38
C PHE A 202 -10.57 -13.13 -20.14
N SER A 203 -11.07 -13.00 -18.91
CA SER A 203 -12.35 -13.58 -18.50
C SER A 203 -13.59 -12.96 -19.15
N ASN A 204 -13.50 -11.69 -19.55
CA ASN A 204 -14.60 -10.95 -20.19
C ASN A 204 -14.39 -10.78 -21.70
N GLY A 205 -13.45 -11.53 -22.29
CA GLY A 205 -12.93 -11.26 -23.62
C GLY A 205 -12.03 -10.01 -23.64
N LEU A 206 -11.69 -9.56 -24.85
CA LEU A 206 -10.88 -8.37 -25.09
C LEU A 206 -11.61 -7.52 -26.14
N ILE A 207 -12.07 -6.34 -25.72
CA ILE A 207 -12.52 -5.27 -26.62
C ILE A 207 -11.49 -4.16 -26.49
N PHE A 208 -10.59 -4.10 -27.46
CA PHE A 208 -9.52 -3.13 -27.51
C PHE A 208 -9.64 -2.39 -28.83
N GLU A 209 -9.97 -1.11 -28.78
CA GLU A 209 -10.01 -0.22 -29.95
C GLU A 209 -8.93 0.85 -29.76
N LEU A 210 -7.84 0.72 -30.51
CA LEU A 210 -6.77 1.71 -30.50
C LEU A 210 -7.06 2.76 -31.58
N ASP A 211 -7.93 3.73 -31.25
CA ASP A 211 -8.36 4.81 -32.16
C ASP A 211 -7.32 5.94 -32.30
N ASP A 212 -6.45 6.12 -31.29
CA ASP A 212 -5.38 7.12 -31.28
C ASP A 212 -4.15 6.58 -30.53
N PHE A 213 -2.97 6.61 -31.18
CA PHE A 213 -1.72 6.11 -30.57
C PHE A 213 -1.27 6.94 -29.37
N THR A 214 -1.92 8.06 -29.06
CA THR A 214 -1.66 8.87 -27.87
C THR A 214 -1.81 8.09 -26.55
N GLU A 215 -2.75 7.13 -26.48
CA GLU A 215 -2.87 6.27 -25.29
C GLU A 215 -1.69 5.30 -25.16
N LEU A 216 -1.22 4.74 -26.29
CA LEU A 216 -0.05 3.88 -26.35
C LEU A 216 1.23 4.66 -26.06
N GLU A 217 1.37 5.89 -26.57
CA GLU A 217 2.46 6.81 -26.20
C GLU A 217 2.46 7.05 -24.69
N SER A 218 1.30 7.33 -24.08
CA SER A 218 1.20 7.48 -22.62
C SER A 218 1.60 6.21 -21.86
N PHE A 219 1.30 5.03 -22.41
CA PHE A 219 1.68 3.74 -21.82
C PHE A 219 3.18 3.48 -21.99
N VAL A 220 3.74 3.76 -23.16
CA VAL A 220 5.17 3.66 -23.46
C VAL A 220 5.96 4.64 -22.61
N GLU A 221 5.52 5.89 -22.44
CA GLU A 221 6.14 6.87 -21.54
C GLU A 221 6.13 6.37 -20.08
N LYS A 222 5.03 5.77 -19.62
CA LYS A 222 4.97 5.14 -18.30
C LYS A 222 5.94 3.97 -18.19
N LEU A 223 6.04 3.14 -19.23
CA LEU A 223 6.93 1.97 -19.27
C LEU A 223 8.41 2.37 -19.32
N VAL A 224 8.73 3.42 -20.09
CA VAL A 224 10.03 4.09 -20.12
C VAL A 224 10.37 4.67 -18.74
N GLY A 225 9.40 5.26 -18.04
CA GLY A 225 9.54 5.69 -16.66
C GLY A 225 9.92 4.56 -15.70
N ILE A 226 9.29 3.38 -15.82
CA ILE A 226 9.61 2.18 -15.02
C ILE A 226 11.03 1.69 -15.31
N LEU A 227 11.39 1.61 -16.59
CA LEU A 227 12.72 1.18 -17.02
C LEU A 227 13.80 2.14 -16.52
N ASN A 228 13.61 3.45 -16.66
CA ASN A 228 14.50 4.48 -16.08
C ASN A 228 14.76 4.30 -14.58
N MET A 229 13.79 3.77 -13.83
CA MET A 229 13.91 3.56 -12.38
C MET A 229 14.62 2.28 -11.96
N LEU A 230 14.50 1.19 -12.72
CA LEU A 230 15.22 -0.06 -12.44
C LEU A 230 16.72 0.03 -12.77
N GLU A 231 17.25 1.25 -12.91
CA GLU A 231 18.53 1.58 -13.55
C GLU A 231 18.63 1.08 -14.99
N LEU A 232 17.48 0.77 -15.62
CA LEU A 232 17.34 0.33 -17.00
C LEU A 232 17.03 1.51 -17.94
N GLY A 233 17.32 2.76 -17.58
CA GLY A 233 16.88 3.90 -18.41
C GLY A 233 17.46 3.93 -19.81
N LYS A 234 18.69 3.47 -19.86
CA LYS A 234 19.45 3.06 -21.04
C LYS A 234 18.69 2.07 -21.94
N LEU A 235 17.94 1.13 -21.37
CA LEU A 235 17.08 0.19 -22.09
C LEU A 235 15.88 0.88 -22.71
N ALA A 236 15.31 1.88 -22.02
CA ALA A 236 14.18 2.63 -22.50
C ALA A 236 14.53 3.45 -23.74
N GLU A 237 15.70 4.11 -23.75
CA GLU A 237 16.26 4.78 -24.94
C GLU A 237 16.50 3.78 -26.08
N TYR A 238 17.05 2.60 -25.77
CA TYR A 238 17.28 1.55 -26.77
C TYR A 238 15.98 1.03 -27.42
N LEU A 239 14.95 0.72 -26.61
CA LEU A 239 13.65 0.28 -27.10
C LEU A 239 12.98 1.37 -27.94
N LEU A 240 13.03 2.63 -27.51
CA LEU A 240 12.47 3.75 -28.28
C LEU A 240 13.17 3.94 -29.63
N GLU A 241 14.48 3.69 -29.70
CA GLU A 241 15.27 3.83 -30.95
C GLU A 241 15.04 2.66 -31.93
N HIS A 242 14.68 1.48 -31.44
CA HIS A 242 14.56 0.25 -32.25
C HIS A 242 13.11 -0.22 -32.48
N LEU A 243 12.12 0.39 -31.83
CA LEU A 243 10.71 0.12 -32.12
C LEU A 243 10.31 0.76 -33.45
N PRO A 244 9.65 0.01 -34.37
CA PRO A 244 9.16 0.59 -35.60
C PRO A 244 8.10 1.66 -35.29
N VAL A 245 8.29 2.87 -35.81
CA VAL A 245 7.30 3.95 -35.71
C VAL A 245 6.15 3.61 -36.67
N ILE A 246 5.01 3.23 -36.12
CA ILE A 246 3.79 2.93 -36.89
C ILE A 246 2.89 4.16 -36.85
N GLU A 247 2.87 4.96 -37.91
CA GLU A 247 1.96 6.11 -38.03
C GLU A 247 0.60 5.68 -38.63
N GLY A 248 -0.49 5.91 -37.88
CA GLY A 248 -1.86 5.84 -38.41
C GLY A 248 -2.47 4.44 -38.59
N ALA A 249 -1.96 3.40 -37.91
CA ALA A 249 -2.58 2.08 -37.89
C ALA A 249 -3.69 1.95 -36.81
N PHE A 250 -4.92 1.64 -37.21
CA PHE A 250 -5.97 1.25 -36.27
C PHE A 250 -5.86 -0.25 -35.98
N VAL A 251 -5.59 -0.61 -34.72
CA VAL A 251 -5.64 -2.00 -34.25
C VAL A 251 -6.84 -2.14 -33.32
N GLY A 252 -7.94 -2.67 -33.87
CA GLY A 252 -9.11 -3.08 -33.12
C GLY A 252 -9.12 -4.60 -32.93
N VAL A 253 -8.99 -5.07 -31.70
CA VAL A 253 -9.22 -6.48 -31.34
C VAL A 253 -10.54 -6.56 -30.59
N ASN A 254 -11.55 -7.16 -31.22
CA ASN A 254 -12.84 -7.41 -30.58
C ASN A 254 -13.09 -8.92 -30.51
N ASN A 255 -12.72 -9.51 -29.38
CA ASN A 255 -13.05 -10.89 -29.04
C ASN A 255 -13.93 -10.91 -27.78
N PRO A 256 -15.24 -11.14 -27.90
CA PRO A 256 -16.14 -11.18 -26.74
C PRO A 256 -16.04 -12.48 -25.93
N GLN A 257 -15.33 -13.50 -26.41
CA GLN A 257 -15.21 -14.78 -25.71
C GLN A 257 -13.99 -14.82 -24.79
N PRO A 258 -14.08 -15.52 -23.64
CA PRO A 258 -12.96 -15.66 -22.74
C PRO A 258 -11.86 -16.54 -23.34
N PHE A 259 -10.62 -16.07 -23.27
CA PHE A 259 -9.45 -16.80 -23.74
C PHE A 259 -8.29 -16.66 -22.76
N SER A 260 -7.27 -17.50 -22.91
CA SER A 260 -6.04 -17.36 -22.12
C SER A 260 -4.80 -17.39 -22.97
N VAL A 261 -3.77 -16.67 -22.53
CA VAL A 261 -2.44 -16.63 -23.12
C VAL A 261 -1.46 -17.06 -22.05
N SER A 262 -0.65 -18.07 -22.31
CA SER A 262 0.41 -18.49 -21.43
C SER A 262 1.77 -18.40 -22.12
N LEU A 263 2.80 -18.11 -21.34
CA LEU A 263 4.19 -18.07 -21.81
C LEU A 263 5.11 -18.62 -20.72
N GLU A 264 6.23 -19.19 -21.12
CA GLU A 264 7.19 -19.75 -20.18
C GLU A 264 8.51 -18.99 -20.27
N VAL A 265 9.04 -18.65 -19.10
CA VAL A 265 10.36 -18.03 -18.95
C VAL A 265 11.25 -19.00 -18.19
N SER A 266 12.20 -19.60 -18.90
CA SER A 266 13.17 -20.52 -18.35
C SER A 266 14.45 -19.79 -17.95
N PHE A 267 14.96 -20.10 -16.75
CA PHE A 267 16.17 -19.55 -16.18
C PHE A 267 17.27 -20.62 -16.15
N ASN A 268 18.25 -20.49 -17.02
CA ASN A 268 19.37 -21.42 -17.13
C ASN A 268 20.49 -21.04 -16.16
N ASP A 269 21.05 -22.05 -15.47
CA ASP A 269 22.12 -21.88 -14.49
C ASP A 269 21.82 -20.78 -13.46
N PHE A 270 20.56 -20.70 -13.00
CA PHE A 270 20.13 -19.76 -11.98
C PHE A 270 20.82 -20.08 -10.65
N GLN A 271 21.48 -19.09 -10.04
CA GLN A 271 22.23 -19.27 -8.79
C GLN A 271 21.85 -18.18 -7.80
N CYS A 272 21.43 -18.58 -6.61
CA CYS A 272 21.24 -17.68 -5.48
C CYS A 272 22.22 -18.02 -4.35
N ASP A 273 22.40 -17.08 -3.44
CA ASP A 273 23.04 -17.32 -2.15
C ASP A 273 22.23 -18.30 -1.27
N ALA A 274 22.80 -18.68 -0.12
CA ALA A 274 22.18 -19.66 0.78
C ALA A 274 20.80 -19.22 1.30
N ASP A 275 20.60 -17.91 1.42
CA ASP A 275 19.36 -17.30 1.89
C ASP A 275 18.34 -17.08 0.75
N GLY A 276 18.74 -17.27 -0.52
CA GLY A 276 17.86 -17.23 -1.68
C GLY A 276 17.49 -15.81 -2.16
N PHE A 277 18.26 -14.81 -1.75
CA PHE A 277 18.02 -13.38 -2.01
C PHE A 277 18.89 -12.85 -3.16
N TYR A 278 20.20 -13.08 -3.12
CA TYR A 278 21.13 -12.57 -4.11
C TYR A 278 21.25 -13.54 -5.27
N CYS A 279 20.37 -13.37 -6.25
CA CYS A 279 20.28 -14.27 -7.38
C CYS A 279 20.94 -13.70 -8.65
N SER A 280 21.51 -14.60 -9.45
CA SER A 280 22.19 -14.26 -10.69
C SER A 280 21.94 -15.27 -11.79
N VAL A 281 21.99 -14.81 -13.03
CA VAL A 281 21.85 -15.61 -14.26
C VAL A 281 23.00 -15.31 -15.24
N PRO A 282 23.36 -16.23 -16.13
CA PRO A 282 24.26 -15.93 -17.26
C PRO A 282 23.69 -14.81 -18.14
N ARG A 283 24.55 -13.97 -18.73
CA ARG A 283 24.11 -12.87 -19.60
C ARG A 283 23.60 -13.32 -20.97
N SER A 284 24.19 -14.39 -21.51
CA SER A 284 23.73 -15.03 -22.75
C SER A 284 23.14 -16.38 -22.41
N GLY A 285 21.99 -16.68 -23.00
CA GLY A 285 21.22 -17.90 -22.78
C GLY A 285 20.73 -18.14 -21.35
N GLY A 286 20.88 -17.16 -20.44
CA GLY A 286 20.49 -17.31 -19.04
C GLY A 286 18.99 -17.16 -18.79
N ILE A 287 18.30 -16.35 -19.60
CA ILE A 287 16.84 -16.21 -19.60
C ILE A 287 16.37 -16.55 -21.01
N ILE A 288 15.47 -17.53 -21.12
CA ILE A 288 14.90 -17.98 -22.38
C ILE A 288 13.39 -17.91 -22.26
N LEU A 289 12.75 -17.15 -23.14
CA LEU A 289 11.32 -17.16 -23.34
C LEU A 289 10.96 -18.22 -24.37
N GLY A 290 9.95 -19.02 -24.06
CA GLY A 290 9.47 -20.12 -24.89
C GLY A 290 8.03 -20.49 -24.60
N ASN A 291 7.53 -21.51 -25.31
CA ASN A 291 6.20 -22.09 -25.10
C ASN A 291 5.06 -21.05 -25.04
N ILE A 292 5.09 -20.02 -25.89
CA ILE A 292 3.99 -19.06 -26.04
C ILE A 292 2.78 -19.80 -26.58
N ARG A 293 1.70 -19.81 -25.80
CA ARG A 293 0.50 -20.59 -26.05
C ARG A 293 -0.74 -19.76 -25.83
N THR A 294 -1.78 -20.05 -26.58
CA THR A 294 -3.10 -19.51 -26.32
C THR A 294 -4.12 -20.64 -26.27
N LYS A 295 -5.23 -20.38 -25.58
CA LYS A 295 -6.35 -21.30 -25.47
C LYS A 295 -7.65 -20.54 -25.71
N ASN A 296 -8.57 -21.17 -26.43
CA ASN A 296 -9.89 -20.64 -26.75
C ASN A 296 -9.86 -19.39 -27.65
N LEU A 297 -8.81 -19.21 -28.46
CA LEU A 297 -8.83 -18.25 -29.58
C LEU A 297 -9.16 -18.92 -30.92
N GLY A 298 -9.48 -20.21 -30.92
CA GLY A 298 -9.86 -20.98 -32.12
C GLY A 298 -8.66 -21.15 -33.06
N GLU A 299 -8.81 -20.75 -34.33
CA GLU A 299 -7.74 -20.82 -35.33
C GLU A 299 -6.46 -20.06 -34.92
N TRP A 300 -6.60 -18.98 -34.15
CA TRP A 300 -5.47 -18.19 -33.67
C TRP A 300 -4.60 -18.96 -32.68
N ASP A 301 -5.14 -19.97 -31.99
CA ASP A 301 -4.33 -20.83 -31.11
C ASP A 301 -3.22 -21.50 -31.90
N ARG A 302 -3.52 -21.97 -33.11
CA ARG A 302 -2.53 -22.59 -33.97
C ARG A 302 -1.57 -21.57 -34.58
N LEU A 303 -2.10 -20.46 -35.08
CA LEU A 303 -1.25 -19.45 -35.72
C LEU A 303 -0.25 -18.85 -34.73
N ILE A 304 -0.68 -18.64 -33.49
CA ILE A 304 0.20 -18.15 -32.42
C ILE A 304 1.17 -19.24 -31.99
N VAL A 305 0.72 -20.46 -31.68
CA VAL A 305 1.60 -21.53 -31.16
C VAL A 305 2.61 -22.04 -32.19
N ASN A 306 2.20 -22.29 -33.42
CA ASN A 306 3.03 -22.98 -34.40
C ASN A 306 3.85 -22.04 -35.29
N ASN A 307 3.36 -20.83 -35.55
CA ASN A 307 3.99 -19.91 -36.49
C ASN A 307 4.57 -18.69 -35.76
N LEU A 308 3.74 -17.93 -35.03
CA LEU A 308 4.18 -16.69 -34.39
C LEU A 308 5.11 -16.94 -33.20
N GLY A 309 4.86 -17.95 -32.38
CA GLY A 309 5.65 -18.30 -31.20
C GLY A 309 7.11 -18.63 -31.57
N PRO A 310 7.36 -19.61 -32.45
CA PRO A 310 8.70 -19.95 -32.92
C PRO A 310 9.40 -18.82 -33.68
N PHE A 311 8.63 -17.92 -34.32
CA PHE A 311 9.18 -16.74 -34.97
C PHE A 311 9.57 -15.63 -33.97
N SER A 312 8.73 -15.38 -32.97
CA SER A 312 8.89 -14.28 -32.02
C SER A 312 9.82 -14.61 -30.86
N ALA A 313 9.84 -15.85 -30.36
CA ALA A 313 10.66 -16.24 -29.23
C ALA A 313 12.17 -15.99 -29.46
N PRO A 314 12.78 -16.34 -30.61
CA PRO A 314 14.19 -16.02 -30.87
C PRO A 314 14.48 -14.53 -30.93
N LEU A 315 13.56 -13.73 -31.49
CA LEU A 315 13.69 -12.27 -31.56
C LEU A 315 13.65 -11.65 -30.16
N ILE A 316 12.70 -12.10 -29.32
CA ILE A 316 12.58 -11.66 -27.92
C ILE A 316 13.80 -12.10 -27.12
N ASN A 317 14.27 -13.34 -27.30
CA ASN A 317 15.46 -13.84 -26.61
C ASN A 317 16.71 -13.04 -26.98
N HIS A 318 16.89 -12.71 -28.26
CA HIS A 318 18.00 -11.85 -28.70
C HIS A 318 17.92 -10.46 -28.08
N ALA A 319 16.72 -9.87 -28.04
CA ALA A 319 16.50 -8.59 -27.38
C ALA A 319 16.80 -8.67 -25.87
N ILE A 320 16.38 -9.72 -25.17
CA ILE A 320 16.69 -9.95 -23.76
C ILE A 320 18.21 -10.06 -23.54
N GLU A 321 18.93 -10.80 -24.39
CA GLU A 321 20.39 -10.92 -24.28
C GLU A 321 21.11 -9.58 -24.46
N GLU A 322 20.71 -8.80 -25.46
CA GLU A 322 21.27 -7.48 -25.74
C GLU A 322 20.99 -6.51 -24.58
N ILE A 323 19.77 -6.56 -24.05
CA ILE A 323 19.32 -5.87 -22.85
C ILE A 323 20.22 -6.22 -21.65
N LEU A 324 20.38 -7.51 -21.33
CA LEU A 324 21.20 -7.98 -20.21
C LEU A 324 22.69 -7.62 -20.39
N GLY A 325 23.14 -7.50 -21.64
CA GLY A 325 24.47 -7.01 -22.00
C GLY A 325 24.69 -5.54 -21.65
N TYR A 326 23.66 -4.70 -21.74
CA TYR A 326 23.76 -3.25 -21.58
C TYR A 326 23.66 -2.75 -20.13
N ILE A 327 22.94 -3.49 -19.27
CA ILE A 327 22.55 -3.02 -17.91
C ILE A 327 23.72 -2.97 -16.92
N ASN A 328 24.84 -3.70 -17.11
CA ASN A 328 25.97 -3.59 -16.19
C ASN A 328 27.33 -4.05 -16.77
N ALA A 329 28.42 -3.32 -16.48
CA ALA A 329 29.66 -3.37 -17.28
C ALA A 329 30.78 -4.31 -16.79
N THR A 330 30.61 -5.12 -15.74
CA THR A 330 31.70 -6.01 -15.28
C THR A 330 31.20 -7.40 -14.84
N GLY A 331 31.48 -8.45 -15.62
CA GLY A 331 31.24 -9.85 -15.26
C GLY A 331 30.53 -10.68 -16.34
N THR A 332 30.51 -12.00 -16.19
CA THR A 332 29.83 -12.96 -17.09
C THR A 332 28.37 -13.23 -16.71
N ARG A 333 27.95 -12.78 -15.53
CA ARG A 333 26.60 -12.97 -14.97
C ARG A 333 25.90 -11.63 -14.79
N PHE A 334 24.57 -11.67 -14.86
CA PHE A 334 23.66 -10.59 -14.51
C PHE A 334 23.11 -10.87 -13.11
N TYR A 335 23.25 -9.90 -12.21
CA TYR A 335 22.67 -9.96 -10.87
C TYR A 335 21.29 -9.32 -10.93
N ILE A 336 20.27 -10.05 -10.46
CA ILE A 336 18.91 -9.52 -10.41
C ILE A 336 18.89 -8.44 -9.33
N PRO A 337 18.56 -7.17 -9.64
CA PRO A 337 18.53 -6.11 -8.65
C PRO A 337 17.43 -6.42 -7.63
N MET A 338 17.80 -6.41 -6.35
CA MET A 338 16.88 -6.63 -5.23
C MET A 338 16.88 -5.41 -4.33
N MET A 339 15.70 -5.10 -3.76
CA MET A 339 15.61 -4.16 -2.65
C MET A 339 16.11 -4.82 -1.37
N GLU A 340 16.79 -4.05 -0.53
CA GLU A 340 17.34 -4.52 0.74
C GLU A 340 16.20 -4.96 1.67
N LEU A 341 16.28 -6.20 2.18
CA LEU A 341 15.24 -6.76 3.04
C LEU A 341 15.31 -6.13 4.43
N ALA A 342 14.15 -5.82 5.01
CA ALA A 342 14.11 -5.23 6.34
C ALA A 342 14.10 -6.31 7.44
N ASP A 343 15.10 -6.27 8.32
CA ASP A 343 15.14 -7.18 9.48
C ASP A 343 13.98 -6.89 10.45
N ALA A 344 13.21 -7.93 10.77
CA ALA A 344 12.11 -7.87 11.72
C ALA A 344 12.54 -8.41 13.10
N HIS A 345 12.89 -7.50 14.02
CA HIS A 345 13.21 -7.89 15.39
C HIS A 345 11.96 -7.98 16.26
N THR A 346 11.60 -9.18 16.71
CA THR A 346 10.42 -9.44 17.55
C THR A 346 10.72 -9.48 19.05
N VAL A 347 12.00 -9.63 19.42
CA VAL A 347 12.48 -9.71 20.80
C VAL A 347 13.57 -8.67 21.01
N PRO A 348 13.55 -7.91 22.12
CA PRO A 348 14.61 -6.96 22.43
C PRO A 348 15.96 -7.66 22.68
N PRO A 349 17.08 -6.95 22.51
CA PRO A 349 18.40 -7.51 22.76
C PRO A 349 18.53 -7.97 24.22
N THR A 350 19.12 -9.16 24.41
CA THR A 350 19.33 -9.78 25.73
C THR A 350 19.93 -8.87 26.80
N PRO A 351 20.96 -8.00 26.53
CA PRO A 351 21.47 -7.09 27.56
C PRO A 351 20.41 -6.07 28.02
N LEU A 352 19.58 -5.56 27.11
CA LEU A 352 18.51 -4.62 27.45
C LEU A 352 17.48 -5.29 28.36
N LEU A 353 17.08 -6.53 28.03
CA LEU A 353 16.12 -7.29 28.82
C LEU A 353 16.63 -7.54 30.24
N VAL A 354 17.89 -7.95 30.38
CA VAL A 354 18.54 -8.16 31.70
C VAL A 354 18.59 -6.85 32.49
N CYS A 355 19.03 -5.75 31.88
CA CYS A 355 19.05 -4.44 32.52
C CYS A 355 17.66 -4.01 33.01
N MET A 356 16.62 -4.22 32.21
CA MET A 356 15.25 -3.87 32.57
C MET A 356 14.75 -4.67 33.76
N ILE A 357 14.99 -5.99 33.81
CA ILE A 357 14.62 -6.83 34.97
C ILE A 357 15.32 -6.33 36.24
N ILE A 358 16.62 -6.03 36.16
CA ILE A 358 17.40 -5.52 37.31
C ILE A 358 16.79 -4.20 37.81
N VAL A 359 16.48 -3.26 36.92
CA VAL A 359 15.88 -1.97 37.28
C VAL A 359 14.52 -2.17 37.95
N VAL A 360 13.65 -3.04 37.44
CA VAL A 360 12.34 -3.34 38.04
C VAL A 360 12.49 -3.90 39.46
N VAL A 361 13.40 -4.86 39.65
CA VAL A 361 13.67 -5.45 40.97
C VAL A 361 14.17 -4.39 41.95
N ILE A 362 15.11 -3.53 41.53
CA ILE A 362 15.63 -2.43 42.35
C ILE A 362 14.51 -1.44 42.72
N LEU A 363 13.65 -1.05 41.77
CA LEU A 363 12.54 -0.14 42.03
C LEU A 363 11.53 -0.72 43.03
N ILE A 364 11.19 -2.00 42.90
CA ILE A 364 10.27 -2.68 43.82
C ILE A 364 10.90 -2.77 45.22
N ALA A 365 12.14 -3.27 45.33
CA ALA A 365 12.83 -3.40 46.61
C ALA A 365 13.03 -2.04 47.29
N GLY A 366 13.44 -1.02 46.51
CA GLY A 366 13.59 0.35 46.97
C GLY A 366 12.25 0.94 47.47
N THR A 367 11.14 0.64 46.80
CA THR A 367 9.81 1.07 47.24
C THR A 367 9.42 0.43 48.56
N VAL A 368 9.68 -0.87 48.76
CA VAL A 368 9.42 -1.54 50.05
C VAL A 368 10.19 -0.86 51.18
N VAL A 369 11.50 -0.68 51.00
CA VAL A 369 12.36 -0.04 52.00
C VAL A 369 11.91 1.40 52.28
N TYR A 370 11.62 2.17 51.23
CA TYR A 370 11.18 3.55 51.34
C TYR A 370 9.82 3.66 52.05
N THR A 371 8.84 2.82 51.70
CA THR A 371 7.51 2.81 52.32
C THR A 371 7.60 2.43 53.81
N ILE A 372 8.42 1.44 54.19
CA ILE A 372 8.63 1.06 55.59
C ILE A 372 9.28 2.20 56.38
N TRP A 373 10.37 2.76 55.86
CA TRP A 373 11.07 3.89 56.48
C TRP A 373 10.14 5.10 56.66
N ARG A 374 9.34 5.41 55.64
CA ARG A 374 8.38 6.53 55.66
C ARG A 374 7.25 6.29 56.65
N TYR A 375 6.68 5.08 56.69
CA TYR A 375 5.60 4.75 57.62
C TYR A 375 6.01 4.94 59.09
N GLN A 376 7.29 4.69 59.40
CA GLN A 376 7.84 4.95 60.74
C GLN A 376 7.93 6.44 61.09
N ARG A 377 8.16 7.33 60.11
CA ARG A 377 8.26 8.78 60.31
C ARG A 377 6.90 9.49 60.31
N THR A 378 6.02 9.15 59.37
CA THR A 378 4.76 9.86 59.14
C THR A 378 3.63 8.85 58.93
N SER A 379 2.75 8.69 59.92
CA SER A 379 1.62 7.77 59.82
C SER A 379 0.42 8.44 59.14
N VAL A 380 -0.05 7.87 58.03
CA VAL A 380 -1.28 8.28 57.36
C VAL A 380 -2.50 7.82 58.16
N THR A 381 -3.50 8.69 58.31
CA THR A 381 -4.73 8.43 59.07
C THR A 381 -5.94 8.32 58.14
N THR A 382 -6.96 7.55 58.53
CA THR A 382 -8.26 7.48 57.86
C THR A 382 -9.09 8.74 58.16
N LYS A 383 -10.24 8.90 57.49
CA LYS A 383 -11.21 9.98 57.78
C LYS A 383 -11.68 10.02 59.24
N GLU A 384 -11.67 8.88 59.91
CA GLU A 384 -12.06 8.70 61.32
C GLU A 384 -10.88 8.92 62.28
N GLY A 385 -9.70 9.30 61.78
CA GLY A 385 -8.50 9.53 62.58
C GLY A 385 -7.70 8.26 62.92
N VAL A 386 -8.14 7.08 62.48
CA VAL A 386 -7.47 5.80 62.76
C VAL A 386 -6.23 5.65 61.88
N LYS A 387 -5.10 5.18 62.44
CA LYS A 387 -3.88 4.90 61.66
C LYS A 387 -4.13 3.79 60.64
N VAL A 388 -3.78 4.04 59.38
CA VAL A 388 -3.89 3.04 58.30
C VAL A 388 -2.87 1.92 58.54
N SER A 389 -3.26 0.65 58.34
CA SER A 389 -2.35 -0.48 58.54
C SER A 389 -1.19 -0.48 57.54
N LEU A 390 0.03 -0.79 58.01
CA LEU A 390 1.24 -0.90 57.17
C LEU A 390 1.03 -1.84 55.98
N LYS A 391 0.29 -2.96 56.17
CA LYS A 391 -0.02 -3.91 55.10
C LYS A 391 -0.75 -3.23 53.94
N ARG A 392 -1.75 -2.39 54.22
CA ARG A 392 -2.51 -1.68 53.19
C ARG A 392 -1.63 -0.65 52.47
N VAL A 393 -0.83 0.11 53.22
CA VAL A 393 0.14 1.09 52.67
C VAL A 393 1.10 0.41 51.70
N LEU A 394 1.68 -0.71 52.10
CA LEU A 394 2.66 -1.46 51.33
C LEU A 394 2.05 -2.10 50.08
N ILE A 395 0.83 -2.64 50.17
CA ILE A 395 0.12 -3.20 49.01
C ILE A 395 -0.22 -2.10 47.99
N GLU A 396 -0.77 -0.96 48.43
CA GLU A 396 -1.15 0.13 47.52
C GLU A 396 0.09 0.73 46.82
N ASP A 397 1.20 0.91 47.52
CA ASP A 397 2.44 1.47 46.95
C ASP A 397 3.16 0.47 46.03
N LEU A 398 3.22 -0.82 46.41
CA LEU A 398 3.78 -1.89 45.57
C LEU A 398 2.95 -2.10 44.31
N LEU A 399 1.62 -2.06 44.40
CA LEU A 399 0.76 -2.19 43.24
C LEU A 399 0.95 -1.02 42.29
N LEU A 400 1.02 0.22 42.81
CA LEU A 400 1.27 1.39 41.97
C LEU A 400 2.65 1.31 41.28
N MET A 401 3.71 1.01 42.03
CA MET A 401 5.07 0.89 41.48
C MET A 401 5.17 -0.27 40.49
N GLY A 402 4.61 -1.43 40.82
CA GLY A 402 4.62 -2.61 39.95
C GLY A 402 3.92 -2.34 38.62
N MET A 403 2.77 -1.66 38.64
CA MET A 403 2.07 -1.27 37.41
C MET A 403 2.86 -0.22 36.61
N CYS A 404 3.49 0.76 37.26
CA CYS A 404 4.36 1.73 36.57
C CYS A 404 5.58 1.04 35.93
N ALA A 405 6.22 0.13 36.65
CA ALA A 405 7.39 -0.62 36.19
C ALA A 405 7.03 -1.55 35.03
N LEU A 406 5.90 -2.25 35.10
CA LEU A 406 5.38 -3.09 34.00
C LEU A 406 5.05 -2.25 32.77
N THR A 407 4.46 -1.07 32.96
CA THR A 407 4.15 -0.14 31.86
C THR A 407 5.43 0.38 31.20
N ALA A 408 6.42 0.79 31.98
CA ALA A 408 7.73 1.22 31.46
C ALA A 408 8.44 0.07 30.74
N PHE A 409 8.34 -1.16 31.26
CA PHE A 409 8.86 -2.35 30.62
C PHE A 409 8.24 -2.57 29.24
N GLY A 410 6.91 -2.53 29.14
CA GLY A 410 6.21 -2.73 27.87
C GLY A 410 6.50 -1.63 26.84
N PHE A 411 6.64 -0.37 27.24
CA PHE A 411 7.09 0.70 26.34
C PHE A 411 8.53 0.47 25.85
N THR A 412 9.45 0.10 26.74
CA THR A 412 10.83 -0.17 26.33
C THR A 412 10.93 -1.41 25.44
N TRP A 413 10.12 -2.45 25.70
CA TRP A 413 10.01 -3.62 24.85
C TRP A 413 9.56 -3.22 23.44
N SER A 414 8.47 -2.45 23.35
CA SER A 414 7.95 -1.96 22.08
C SER A 414 8.97 -1.10 21.33
N ASN A 415 9.61 -0.14 22.01
CA ASN A 415 10.60 0.75 21.40
C ASN A 415 11.84 0.02 20.88
N ALA A 416 12.15 -1.16 21.42
CA ALA A 416 13.26 -2.00 21.00
C ALA A 416 12.89 -3.09 19.99
N THR A 417 11.61 -3.18 19.60
CA THR A 417 11.10 -4.20 18.67
C THR A 417 10.39 -3.56 17.48
N THR A 418 10.19 -4.35 16.43
CA THR A 418 9.46 -3.93 15.24
C THR A 418 7.96 -4.00 15.48
N ALA A 419 7.24 -2.95 15.07
CA ALA A 419 5.81 -2.78 15.30
C ALA A 419 4.97 -3.30 14.13
N ALA A 420 5.36 -3.01 12.88
CA ALA A 420 4.80 -3.65 11.70
C ALA A 420 5.87 -3.90 10.64
N THR A 421 5.54 -4.77 9.70
CA THR A 421 6.28 -4.97 8.46
C THR A 421 5.35 -4.87 7.27
N LEU A 422 5.85 -4.35 6.15
CA LEU A 422 5.17 -4.47 4.86
C LEU A 422 5.63 -5.78 4.21
N THR A 423 4.72 -6.73 4.07
CA THR A 423 4.97 -8.00 3.38
C THR A 423 4.41 -7.94 1.97
N VAL A 424 5.23 -8.29 0.98
CA VAL A 424 4.79 -8.44 -0.41
C VAL A 424 4.71 -9.92 -0.71
N GLY A 425 3.60 -10.34 -1.33
CA GLY A 425 3.31 -11.75 -1.65
C GLY A 425 3.34 -12.71 -0.45
N GLY A 426 3.19 -12.18 0.78
CA GLY A 426 3.11 -12.94 2.03
C GLY A 426 4.43 -13.51 2.56
N GLU A 427 5.55 -13.28 1.88
CA GLU A 427 6.86 -13.79 2.32
C GLU A 427 7.88 -12.66 2.47
N MET A 428 8.04 -11.77 1.47
CA MET A 428 9.11 -10.76 1.50
C MET A 428 8.75 -9.56 2.38
N HIS A 429 9.50 -9.38 3.47
CA HIS A 429 9.46 -8.19 4.33
C HIS A 429 10.23 -7.03 3.68
N PHE A 430 9.51 -6.20 2.92
CA PHE A 430 10.09 -5.03 2.25
C PHE A 430 10.51 -3.94 3.23
N MET A 431 9.71 -3.73 4.28
CA MET A 431 9.94 -2.65 5.23
C MET A 431 9.59 -3.12 6.63
N SER A 432 10.38 -2.70 7.61
CA SER A 432 10.07 -2.87 9.04
C SER A 432 9.96 -1.50 9.69
N PHE A 433 8.87 -1.31 10.42
CA PHE A 433 8.53 -0.07 11.11
C PHE A 433 8.73 -0.29 12.60
N SER A 434 9.78 0.28 13.17
CA SER A 434 9.92 0.46 14.63
C SER A 434 9.66 1.92 14.99
N LEU A 435 9.30 2.24 16.23
CA LEU A 435 9.06 3.63 16.63
C LEU A 435 10.28 4.52 16.35
N MET A 436 11.47 4.03 16.69
CA MET A 436 12.73 4.76 16.52
C MET A 436 13.10 4.91 15.05
N GLU A 437 13.04 3.82 14.27
CA GLU A 437 13.40 3.87 12.85
C GLU A 437 12.37 4.69 12.05
N SER A 438 11.06 4.54 12.33
CA SER A 438 10.02 5.37 11.74
C SER A 438 10.24 6.86 12.04
N THR A 439 10.58 7.21 13.29
CA THR A 439 10.88 8.61 13.64
C THR A 439 12.08 9.14 12.86
N LYS A 440 13.16 8.35 12.78
CA LYS A 440 14.38 8.70 12.06
C LYS A 440 14.12 8.85 10.55
N ASN A 441 13.37 7.91 9.96
CA ASN A 441 12.97 7.94 8.57
C ASN A 441 12.06 9.13 8.27
N MET A 442 11.09 9.43 9.13
CA MET A 442 10.26 10.64 9.00
C MET A 442 11.11 11.93 9.08
N PHE A 443 12.12 11.96 9.94
CA PHE A 443 13.03 13.10 10.04
C PHE A 443 13.89 13.26 8.78
N GLN A 444 14.38 12.15 8.23
CA GLN A 444 15.16 12.14 6.99
C GLN A 444 14.31 12.46 5.76
N ALA A 445 13.02 12.07 5.77
CA ALA A 445 12.03 12.40 4.76
C ALA A 445 11.59 13.88 4.75
N GLY A 446 12.10 14.71 5.67
CA GLY A 446 11.71 16.11 5.80
C GLY A 446 10.38 16.33 6.54
N VAL A 447 9.80 15.25 7.09
CA VAL A 447 8.51 15.22 7.79
C VAL A 447 8.70 15.55 9.28
N TYR A 448 9.38 16.68 9.56
CA TYR A 448 9.87 17.02 10.89
C TYR A 448 8.77 17.16 11.94
N ALA A 449 7.67 17.83 11.59
CA ALA A 449 6.61 18.15 12.55
C ALA A 449 6.00 16.89 13.18
N PHE A 450 5.78 15.86 12.37
CA PHE A 450 5.17 14.62 12.84
C PHE A 450 6.18 13.67 13.47
N GLY A 451 7.40 13.57 12.94
CA GLY A 451 8.48 12.85 13.61
C GLY A 451 8.71 13.36 15.04
N ILE A 452 8.76 14.69 15.24
CA ILE A 452 8.85 15.30 16.57
C ILE A 452 7.65 14.94 17.45
N LEU A 453 6.45 14.93 16.86
CA LEU A 453 5.22 14.69 17.58
C LEU A 453 5.13 13.23 18.05
N VAL A 454 5.37 12.27 17.16
CA VAL A 454 5.42 10.82 17.46
C VAL A 454 6.50 10.55 18.50
N PHE A 455 7.73 11.07 18.30
CA PHE A 455 8.81 10.91 19.26
C PHE A 455 8.45 11.48 20.64
N SER A 456 7.85 12.68 20.67
CA SER A 456 7.51 13.35 21.93
C SER A 456 6.40 12.61 22.68
N PHE A 457 5.31 12.24 22.02
CA PHE A 457 4.12 11.68 22.68
C PHE A 457 4.15 10.16 22.89
N SER A 458 4.92 9.43 22.09
CA SER A 458 5.02 7.97 22.14
C SER A 458 6.37 7.49 22.66
N GLY A 459 7.45 8.22 22.36
CA GLY A 459 8.79 7.91 22.84
C GLY A 459 9.06 8.47 24.24
N VAL A 460 8.87 9.78 24.44
CA VAL A 460 9.35 10.47 25.67
C VAL A 460 8.25 10.64 26.72
N TYR A 461 7.08 11.13 26.31
CA TYR A 461 5.98 11.49 27.20
C TYR A 461 5.51 10.35 28.12
N PRO A 462 5.39 9.09 27.68
CA PRO A 462 4.91 8.02 28.56
C PRO A 462 5.83 7.81 29.77
N TYR A 463 7.15 7.91 29.60
CA TYR A 463 8.10 7.81 30.71
C TYR A 463 8.04 9.02 31.64
N ILE A 464 7.90 10.23 31.10
CA ILE A 464 7.70 11.45 31.91
C ILE A 464 6.42 11.32 32.73
N LYS A 465 5.33 10.82 32.13
CA LYS A 465 4.06 10.57 32.82
C LYS A 465 4.23 9.59 33.98
N LEU A 466 4.88 8.45 33.76
CA LEU A 466 5.11 7.44 34.82
C LEU A 466 5.98 8.00 35.95
N ALA A 467 7.06 8.72 35.61
CA ALA A 467 7.90 9.39 36.60
C ALA A 467 7.13 10.43 37.41
N ALA A 468 6.31 11.25 36.76
CA ALA A 468 5.48 12.25 37.42
C ALA A 468 4.45 11.62 38.36
N ILE A 469 3.85 10.47 37.98
CA ILE A 469 2.97 9.69 38.84
C ILE A 469 3.72 9.26 40.10
N ILE A 470 4.86 8.59 39.96
CA ILE A 470 5.69 8.12 41.10
C ILE A 470 6.10 9.28 42.01
N VAL A 471 6.58 10.39 41.43
CA VAL A 471 7.03 11.56 42.20
C VAL A 471 5.85 12.21 42.93
N CYS A 472 4.71 12.42 42.29
CA CYS A 472 3.57 13.11 42.90
C CYS A 472 2.87 12.24 43.97
N THR A 473 2.79 10.93 43.78
CA THR A 473 2.11 10.03 44.71
C THR A 473 3.08 9.47 45.75
N LEU A 474 4.08 8.68 45.36
CA LEU A 474 4.93 7.94 46.28
C LEU A 474 5.94 8.82 47.00
N ILE A 475 6.45 9.88 46.36
CA ILE A 475 7.44 10.78 46.99
C ILE A 475 6.74 11.94 47.69
N LEU A 476 5.95 12.74 46.95
CA LEU A 476 5.35 13.97 47.45
C LEU A 476 4.04 13.77 48.24
N GLU A 477 3.39 12.60 48.17
CA GLU A 477 2.09 12.31 48.83
C GLU A 477 0.98 13.34 48.53
N LYS A 478 1.03 13.96 47.35
CA LYS A 478 0.06 14.99 46.93
C LYS A 478 -0.71 14.53 45.69
N PRO A 479 -1.60 13.53 45.81
CA PRO A 479 -2.34 13.00 44.67
C PRO A 479 -3.31 14.02 44.06
N ASP A 480 -3.63 15.10 44.77
CA ASP A 480 -4.49 16.19 44.31
C ASP A 480 -3.75 17.32 43.59
N LEU A 481 -2.45 17.18 43.33
CA LEU A 481 -1.69 18.12 42.50
C LEU A 481 -2.36 18.29 41.13
N VAL A 482 -2.60 19.54 40.75
CA VAL A 482 -3.14 19.90 39.43
C VAL A 482 -2.26 19.32 38.32
N LEU A 483 -0.93 19.30 38.54
CA LEU A 483 0.04 18.70 37.63
C LEU A 483 -0.30 17.24 37.29
N LEU A 484 -0.61 16.40 38.30
CA LEU A 484 -0.92 14.99 38.10
C LEU A 484 -2.21 14.81 37.30
N ARG A 485 -3.23 15.63 37.55
CA ARG A 485 -4.47 15.60 36.77
C ARG A 485 -4.21 15.99 35.32
N VAL A 486 -3.49 17.09 35.08
CA VAL A 486 -3.17 17.55 33.72
C VAL A 486 -2.39 16.48 32.96
N ILE A 487 -1.34 15.92 33.56
CA ILE A 487 -0.54 14.85 32.94
C ILE A 487 -1.40 13.62 32.60
N ASP A 488 -2.34 13.25 33.47
CA ASP A 488 -3.24 12.14 33.17
C ASP A 488 -4.21 12.44 32.02
N TYR A 489 -4.76 13.66 31.96
CA TYR A 489 -5.60 14.11 30.84
C TYR A 489 -4.88 14.10 29.50
N PHE A 490 -3.62 14.54 29.45
CA PHE A 490 -2.80 14.49 28.24
C PHE A 490 -2.31 13.06 27.91
N GLY A 491 -2.48 12.10 28.82
CA GLY A 491 -2.14 10.69 28.63
C GLY A 491 -2.76 10.02 27.40
N LYS A 492 -3.93 10.48 26.95
CA LYS A 492 -4.60 9.97 25.75
C LYS A 492 -3.82 10.21 24.45
N PHE A 493 -2.95 11.22 24.40
CA PHE A 493 -2.13 11.49 23.22
C PHE A 493 -1.05 10.43 22.99
N SER A 494 -0.81 9.54 23.96
CA SER A 494 0.05 8.37 23.73
C SER A 494 -0.55 7.36 22.74
N PHE A 495 -1.86 7.42 22.42
CA PHE A 495 -2.44 6.63 21.33
C PHE A 495 -2.12 7.15 19.93
N LEU A 496 -1.49 8.33 19.81
CA LEU A 496 -1.29 9.00 18.54
C LEU A 496 -0.52 8.15 17.54
N ASP A 497 0.58 7.52 17.98
CA ASP A 497 1.36 6.64 17.12
C ASP A 497 0.57 5.38 16.71
N SER A 498 -0.21 4.81 17.63
CA SER A 498 -1.09 3.67 17.32
C SER A 498 -2.13 4.00 16.26
N TYR A 499 -2.75 5.18 16.35
CA TYR A 499 -3.71 5.62 15.34
C TYR A 499 -3.03 6.02 14.04
N ALA A 500 -1.86 6.67 14.11
CA ALA A 500 -1.08 7.04 12.94
C ALA A 500 -0.67 5.80 12.13
N MET A 501 -0.15 4.79 12.80
CA MET A 501 0.23 3.53 12.19
C MET A 501 -0.96 2.81 11.55
N LEU A 502 -2.15 2.86 12.17
CA LEU A 502 -3.38 2.28 11.64
C LEU A 502 -3.91 3.02 10.41
N VAL A 503 -3.85 4.36 10.42
CA VAL A 503 -4.19 5.17 9.24
C VAL A 503 -3.19 4.89 8.11
N MET A 504 -1.89 4.88 8.42
CA MET A 504 -0.83 4.61 7.45
C MET A 504 -0.89 3.18 6.88
N SER A 505 -1.14 2.16 7.71
CA SER A 505 -1.24 0.77 7.26
C SER A 505 -2.39 0.57 6.29
N ALA A 506 -3.54 1.19 6.55
CA ALA A 506 -4.68 1.15 5.65
C ALA A 506 -4.38 1.83 4.30
N GLY A 507 -3.53 2.86 4.29
CA GLY A 507 -3.10 3.54 3.06
C GLY A 507 -2.05 2.76 2.25
N LEU A 508 -1.22 1.95 2.91
CA LEU A 508 -0.14 1.17 2.27
C LEU A 508 -0.58 -0.20 1.75
N GLN A 509 -1.74 -0.70 2.19
CA GLN A 509 -2.26 -2.00 1.74
C GLN A 509 -2.76 -1.92 0.29
N ILE A 510 -2.19 -2.78 -0.57
CA ILE A 510 -2.64 -3.02 -1.92
C ILE A 510 -3.17 -4.44 -1.96
N GLU A 511 -4.48 -4.60 -2.18
CA GLU A 511 -5.13 -5.91 -2.14
C GLU A 511 -4.42 -6.91 -3.06
N GLY A 512 -4.01 -8.04 -2.46
CA GLY A 512 -3.34 -9.14 -3.16
C GLY A 512 -1.85 -8.94 -3.46
N ILE A 513 -1.29 -7.74 -3.28
CA ILE A 513 0.12 -7.44 -3.61
C ILE A 513 0.93 -7.18 -2.34
N ALA A 514 0.51 -6.17 -1.56
CA ALA A 514 1.24 -5.67 -0.42
C ALA A 514 0.32 -5.62 0.81
N GLU A 515 0.67 -6.40 1.83
CA GLU A 515 -0.09 -6.52 3.08
C GLU A 515 0.77 -5.97 4.22
N VAL A 516 0.14 -5.26 5.17
CA VAL A 516 0.85 -4.77 6.37
C VAL A 516 0.60 -5.75 7.50
N GLU A 517 1.66 -6.41 7.94
CA GLU A 517 1.62 -7.34 9.07
C GLU A 517 1.95 -6.61 10.37
N ILE A 518 1.08 -6.76 11.38
CA ILE A 518 1.25 -6.13 12.69
C ILE A 518 1.92 -7.12 13.64
N LEU A 519 3.10 -6.74 14.13
CA LEU A 519 3.99 -7.58 14.95
C LEU A 519 3.75 -7.42 16.46
N PRO A 520 4.25 -8.35 17.30
CA PRO A 520 4.09 -8.29 18.76
C PRO A 520 4.51 -6.98 19.43
N GLY A 521 5.52 -6.30 18.89
CA GLY A 521 6.02 -5.01 19.40
C GLY A 521 4.94 -3.93 19.43
N PHE A 522 4.03 -3.96 18.46
CA PHE A 522 2.89 -3.04 18.42
C PHE A 522 1.89 -3.32 19.53
N TYR A 523 1.49 -4.58 19.75
CA TYR A 523 0.53 -4.90 20.80
C TYR A 523 1.09 -4.62 22.20
N ALA A 524 2.40 -4.78 22.39
CA ALA A 524 3.09 -4.35 23.60
C ALA A 524 2.98 -2.83 23.80
N PHE A 525 3.13 -2.03 22.73
CA PHE A 525 2.92 -0.58 22.77
C PHE A 525 1.49 -0.21 23.20
N LEU A 526 0.51 -0.77 22.50
CA LEU A 526 -0.90 -0.44 22.69
C LEU A 526 -1.38 -0.86 24.08
N SER A 527 -0.98 -2.05 24.53
CA SER A 527 -1.27 -2.55 25.87
C SER A 527 -0.62 -1.69 26.96
N SER A 528 0.63 -1.24 26.75
CA SER A 528 1.33 -0.33 27.67
C SER A 528 0.65 1.04 27.72
N THR A 529 0.12 1.52 26.61
CA THR A 529 -0.64 2.77 26.55
C THR A 529 -1.93 2.68 27.36
N ILE A 530 -2.71 1.60 27.17
CA ILE A 530 -3.92 1.33 27.96
C ILE A 530 -3.57 1.20 29.45
N LEU A 531 -2.50 0.48 29.78
CA LEU A 531 -2.02 0.30 31.15
C LEU A 531 -1.59 1.64 31.77
N SER A 532 -0.91 2.51 31.03
CA SER A 532 -0.51 3.85 31.47
C SER A 532 -1.71 4.74 31.84
N ILE A 533 -2.81 4.64 31.09
CA ILE A 533 -4.06 5.34 31.40
C ILE A 533 -4.73 4.74 32.64
N LEU A 534 -4.74 3.41 32.77
CA LEU A 534 -5.24 2.74 33.98
C LEU A 534 -4.44 3.13 35.23
N VAL A 535 -3.10 3.20 35.12
CA VAL A 535 -2.19 3.59 36.20
C VAL A 535 -2.43 5.03 36.63
N GLY A 536 -2.56 5.95 35.67
CA GLY A 536 -2.88 7.35 35.97
C GLY A 536 -4.23 7.52 36.66
N ASN A 537 -5.27 6.82 36.17
CA ASN A 537 -6.57 6.79 36.83
C ASN A 537 -6.53 6.16 38.22
N TYR A 538 -5.78 5.06 38.41
CA TYR A 538 -5.59 4.44 39.70
C TYR A 538 -4.92 5.40 40.69
N ALA A 539 -3.83 6.07 40.26
CA ALA A 539 -3.08 7.04 41.04
C ALA A 539 -3.95 8.24 41.48
N THR A 540 -4.80 8.76 40.58
CA THR A 540 -5.63 9.94 40.84
C THR A 540 -6.95 9.63 41.55
N THR A 541 -7.54 8.44 41.37
CA THR A 541 -8.89 8.12 41.89
C THR A 541 -8.93 7.05 42.97
N VAL A 542 -8.04 6.06 42.95
CA VAL A 542 -8.11 4.89 43.86
C VAL A 542 -7.03 4.93 44.94
N TRP A 543 -5.77 5.22 44.59
CA TRP A 543 -4.64 5.20 45.51
C TRP A 543 -4.88 6.11 46.73
N ARG A 544 -4.74 5.59 47.96
CA ARG A 544 -4.99 6.35 49.21
C ARG A 544 -6.40 6.94 49.34
N ARG A 545 -7.41 6.38 48.67
CA ARG A 545 -8.81 6.81 48.85
C ARG A 545 -9.24 6.65 50.31
N ASN A 546 -9.98 7.64 50.81
CA ASN A 546 -10.47 7.76 52.19
C ASN A 546 -9.38 7.94 53.27
N THR A 547 -8.22 8.46 52.90
CA THR A 547 -7.16 8.83 53.86
C THR A 547 -7.02 10.35 53.97
N SER A 548 -6.32 10.81 55.03
CA SER A 548 -6.05 12.22 55.30
C SER A 548 -5.33 12.95 54.16
N LEU A 549 -4.61 12.23 53.29
CA LEU A 549 -3.92 12.78 52.12
C LEU A 549 -4.84 13.33 51.03
N ARG A 550 -6.13 12.95 51.02
CA ARG A 550 -7.13 13.41 50.03
C ARG A 550 -8.27 14.22 50.65
N VAL A 551 -8.19 14.55 51.93
CA VAL A 551 -9.21 15.36 52.59
C VAL A 551 -8.91 16.84 52.32
N ASN A 552 -9.73 17.44 51.45
CA ASN A 552 -9.78 18.89 51.30
C ASN A 552 -10.24 19.51 52.62
N SER A 553 -9.41 20.36 53.22
CA SER A 553 -9.68 21.13 54.45
C SER A 553 -10.82 22.16 54.34
N LYS A 554 -11.63 22.12 53.27
CA LYS A 554 -12.69 23.11 52.99
C LYS A 554 -13.99 22.90 53.78
N THR A 555 -14.07 21.88 54.64
CA THR A 555 -15.18 21.71 55.58
C THR A 555 -14.67 21.80 57.02
N LYS A 556 -14.18 22.98 57.40
CA LYS A 556 -14.19 23.43 58.79
C LYS A 556 -15.03 24.70 58.86
N GLY A 557 -16.33 24.53 59.10
CA GLY A 557 -17.06 25.54 59.88
C GLY A 557 -16.53 25.50 61.31
N PRO A 558 -16.54 26.62 62.06
CA PRO A 558 -16.02 26.64 63.42
C PRO A 558 -16.87 25.70 64.29
N PHE A 559 -16.24 24.63 64.76
CA PHE A 559 -16.73 23.89 65.92
C PHE A 559 -16.16 24.60 67.14
N ASP A 560 -16.97 25.44 67.77
CA ASP A 560 -16.75 25.79 69.17
C ASP A 560 -17.17 24.58 70.02
N PRO A 561 -16.28 24.04 70.87
CA PRO A 561 -16.69 23.13 71.92
C PRO A 561 -17.23 23.97 73.09
N GLU A 562 -18.24 23.44 73.78
CA GLU A 562 -18.84 23.95 75.03
C GLU A 562 -20.10 24.82 74.89
N THR A 563 -21.26 24.17 74.80
CA THR A 563 -22.43 24.45 75.67
C THR A 563 -23.51 23.37 75.46
N PRO A 564 -23.98 22.68 76.51
CA PRO A 564 -25.19 21.88 76.43
C PRO A 564 -26.40 22.78 76.72
N GLU A 565 -27.05 23.30 75.68
CA GLU A 565 -28.36 23.93 75.84
C GLU A 565 -29.48 22.97 75.43
N VAL A 566 -30.33 22.72 76.42
CA VAL A 566 -31.64 22.08 76.33
C VAL A 566 -32.53 22.96 75.47
N VAL A 567 -33.08 22.41 74.38
CA VAL A 567 -34.18 23.03 73.63
C VAL A 567 -35.36 22.08 73.63
N GLU A 568 -36.26 22.28 74.60
CA GLU A 568 -37.65 21.86 74.51
C GLU A 568 -38.44 22.86 73.67
N GLY A 569 -39.19 22.35 72.70
CA GLY A 569 -40.49 22.86 72.27
C GLY A 569 -40.52 24.24 71.61
N LYS A 570 -40.35 24.28 70.29
CA LYS A 570 -41.03 25.21 69.34
C LYS A 570 -40.57 24.93 67.89
N GLU A 571 -40.94 23.77 67.37
CA GLU A 571 -40.91 23.49 65.94
C GLU A 571 -42.31 22.97 65.59
N GLU A 572 -43.02 23.65 64.68
CA GLU A 572 -43.96 23.00 63.76
C GLU A 572 -44.60 23.94 62.70
N GLU A 573 -44.44 25.28 62.76
CA GLU A 573 -45.10 26.16 61.74
C GLU A 573 -44.17 26.95 60.79
N GLU A 574 -42.86 27.07 61.02
CA GLU A 574 -41.94 27.76 60.10
C GLU A 574 -41.11 26.84 59.18
N GLU A 575 -41.01 25.52 59.47
CA GLU A 575 -40.22 24.59 58.66
C GLU A 575 -40.90 24.15 57.33
N GLU A 576 -42.24 24.17 57.22
CA GLU A 576 -42.91 23.67 56.01
C GLU A 576 -42.71 24.58 54.77
N GLY A 577 -42.54 25.90 54.99
CA GLY A 577 -42.30 26.88 53.92
C GLY A 577 -40.90 26.80 53.32
N GLU A 578 -39.86 26.67 54.15
CA GLU A 578 -38.47 26.52 53.71
C GLU A 578 -38.23 25.15 53.07
N ASN A 579 -38.84 24.08 53.60
CA ASN A 579 -38.69 22.74 53.02
C ASN A 579 -39.35 22.63 51.62
N GLN A 580 -40.46 23.35 51.37
CA GLN A 580 -41.08 23.43 50.05
C GLN A 580 -40.24 24.22 49.04
N GLU A 581 -39.64 25.34 49.44
CA GLU A 581 -38.80 26.17 48.56
C GLU A 581 -37.47 25.46 48.23
N ILE A 582 -36.88 24.75 49.20
CA ILE A 582 -35.71 23.89 49.00
C ILE A 582 -36.06 22.70 48.08
N LYS A 583 -37.23 22.05 48.25
CA LYS A 583 -37.72 21.00 47.32
C LYS A 583 -37.89 21.54 45.89
N ARG A 584 -38.52 22.70 45.71
CA ARG A 584 -38.73 23.34 44.40
C ARG A 584 -37.40 23.69 43.72
N LYS A 585 -36.45 24.29 44.45
CA LYS A 585 -35.09 24.61 43.95
C LYS A 585 -34.28 23.35 43.63
N LYS A 586 -34.44 22.27 44.40
CA LYS A 586 -33.77 20.98 44.18
C LYS A 586 -34.31 20.27 42.94
N ASP A 587 -35.62 20.33 42.70
CA ASP A 587 -36.27 19.72 41.53
C ASP A 587 -35.97 20.49 40.23
N THR A 588 -35.97 21.83 40.23
CA THR A 588 -35.53 22.64 39.06
C THR A 588 -34.06 22.41 38.72
N ASN A 589 -33.18 22.32 39.73
CA ASN A 589 -31.77 22.00 39.52
C ASN A 589 -31.51 20.55 39.09
N TRP A 590 -32.42 19.62 39.38
CA TRP A 590 -32.36 18.24 38.91
C TRP A 590 -32.80 18.15 37.44
N LYS A 591 -33.94 18.75 37.07
CA LYS A 591 -34.41 18.82 35.68
C LYS A 591 -33.40 19.51 34.76
N LYS A 592 -32.80 20.62 35.20
CA LYS A 592 -31.73 21.32 34.44
C LYS A 592 -30.49 20.45 34.25
N ARG A 593 -30.10 19.66 35.26
CA ARG A 593 -28.97 18.72 35.16
C ARG A 593 -29.27 17.55 34.24
N LEU A 594 -30.48 17.00 34.30
CA LEU A 594 -30.92 15.92 33.41
C LEU A 594 -30.95 16.40 31.95
N PHE A 595 -31.53 17.57 31.70
CA PHE A 595 -31.55 18.19 30.38
C PHE A 595 -30.13 18.38 29.81
N LEU A 596 -29.20 18.91 30.61
CA LEU A 596 -27.81 19.11 30.19
C LEU A 596 -27.12 17.79 29.82
N ARG A 597 -27.40 16.70 30.56
CA ARG A 597 -26.85 15.36 30.27
C ARG A 597 -27.40 14.79 28.97
N ILE A 598 -28.71 14.89 28.76
CA ILE A 598 -29.35 14.42 27.52
C ILE A 598 -28.82 15.23 26.33
N PHE A 599 -28.71 16.56 26.48
CA PHE A 599 -28.14 17.42 25.45
C PHE A 599 -26.70 17.02 25.11
N ASN A 600 -25.82 16.88 26.12
CA ASN A 600 -24.44 16.44 25.90
C ASN A 600 -24.36 15.06 25.23
N PHE A 601 -25.21 14.12 25.65
CA PHE A 601 -25.29 12.79 25.03
C PHE A 601 -25.68 12.88 23.55
N VAL A 602 -26.79 13.53 23.24
CA VAL A 602 -27.30 13.66 21.87
C VAL A 602 -26.29 14.39 20.99
N PHE A 603 -25.68 15.47 21.49
CA PHE A 603 -24.66 16.22 20.75
C PHE A 603 -23.43 15.37 20.45
N ILE A 604 -22.85 14.72 21.47
CA ILE A 604 -21.65 13.90 21.31
C ILE A 604 -21.93 12.67 20.44
N ALA A 605 -23.06 11.98 20.64
CA ALA A 605 -23.46 10.84 19.82
C ALA A 605 -23.70 11.25 18.35
N GLY A 606 -24.37 12.38 18.12
CA GLY A 606 -24.60 12.94 16.78
C GLY A 606 -23.31 13.34 16.06
N CYS A 607 -22.25 13.70 16.81
CA CYS A 607 -20.93 13.98 16.24
C CYS A 607 -20.11 12.70 15.96
N LEU A 608 -20.30 11.65 16.75
CA LEU A 608 -19.50 10.42 16.70
C LEU A 608 -20.03 9.39 15.72
N ILE A 609 -21.33 9.07 15.79
CA ILE A 609 -21.94 7.97 15.03
C ILE A 609 -21.71 8.10 13.51
N PRO A 610 -21.79 9.31 12.89
CA PRO A 610 -21.50 9.45 11.47
C PRO A 610 -20.10 8.98 11.08
N ALA A 611 -19.09 9.20 11.92
CA ALA A 611 -17.72 8.78 11.62
C ALA A 611 -17.53 7.26 11.68
N TRP A 612 -18.38 6.53 12.41
CA TRP A 612 -18.37 5.07 12.47
C TRP A 612 -19.09 4.42 11.29
N ALA A 613 -20.17 5.02 10.81
CA ALA A 613 -21.04 4.43 9.80
C ALA A 613 -20.75 4.91 8.37
N LEU A 614 -20.17 6.11 8.21
CA LEU A 614 -19.90 6.72 6.91
C LEU A 614 -18.40 6.77 6.63
N PRO A 615 -17.99 6.76 5.35
CA PRO A 615 -16.59 6.89 5.00
C PRO A 615 -15.99 8.21 5.50
N CYS A 616 -14.83 8.11 6.13
CA CYS A 616 -14.14 9.22 6.79
C CYS A 616 -12.85 9.62 6.08
N ILE A 617 -12.20 8.64 5.45
CA ILE A 617 -10.91 8.80 4.79
C ILE A 617 -11.04 8.21 3.40
N ARG A 618 -10.59 8.94 2.39
CA ARG A 618 -10.49 8.45 1.01
C ARG A 618 -9.01 8.34 0.64
N TYR A 619 -8.56 7.15 0.28
CA TYR A 619 -7.23 6.91 -0.27
C TYR A 619 -7.32 6.84 -1.79
N SER A 620 -6.53 7.68 -2.45
CA SER A 620 -6.38 7.66 -3.91
C SER A 620 -4.95 7.27 -4.23
N VAL A 621 -4.77 6.21 -5.00
CA VAL A 621 -3.47 5.78 -5.49
C VAL A 621 -3.22 6.46 -6.84
N THR A 622 -2.03 7.00 -7.01
CA THR A 622 -1.55 7.68 -8.22
C THR A 622 -0.32 6.96 -8.76
N GLY A 623 0.05 7.22 -10.01
CA GLY A 623 1.14 6.51 -10.68
C GLY A 623 0.67 5.19 -11.31
N LEU A 624 1.59 4.31 -11.66
CA LEU A 624 1.28 3.02 -12.29
C LEU A 624 0.38 2.14 -11.42
N ALA A 625 0.48 2.25 -10.10
CA ALA A 625 -0.38 1.51 -9.18
C ALA A 625 -1.86 1.88 -9.31
N SER A 626 -2.21 3.04 -9.87
CA SER A 626 -3.60 3.38 -10.21
C SER A 626 -4.17 2.51 -11.33
N VAL A 627 -3.32 1.81 -12.10
CA VAL A 627 -3.77 0.82 -13.09
C VAL A 627 -4.21 -0.47 -12.40
N VAL A 628 -3.55 -0.83 -11.30
CA VAL A 628 -3.88 -2.02 -10.49
C VAL A 628 -5.09 -1.75 -9.60
N GLN A 629 -5.15 -0.56 -9.01
CA GLN A 629 -6.22 -0.14 -8.12
C GLN A 629 -6.79 1.21 -8.62
N PRO A 630 -7.70 1.17 -9.62
CA PRO A 630 -8.24 2.38 -10.24
C PRO A 630 -9.27 3.10 -9.37
N ASP A 631 -9.93 2.38 -8.46
CA ASP A 631 -10.98 2.94 -7.61
C ASP A 631 -10.41 3.51 -6.30
N ASP A 632 -10.85 4.72 -5.96
CA ASP A 632 -10.55 5.34 -4.68
C ASP A 632 -11.11 4.49 -3.53
N ARG A 633 -10.26 4.16 -2.55
CA ARG A 633 -10.67 3.37 -1.38
C ARG A 633 -11.23 4.30 -0.31
N GLU A 634 -12.54 4.25 -0.13
CA GLU A 634 -13.25 5.00 0.92
C GLU A 634 -13.41 4.13 2.17
N ILE A 635 -12.83 4.56 3.29
CA ILE A 635 -12.78 3.77 4.53
C ILE A 635 -13.51 4.49 5.67
N SER A 636 -14.40 3.76 6.36
CA SER A 636 -15.06 4.20 7.59
C SER A 636 -14.22 3.87 8.84
N LEU A 637 -14.50 4.47 10.01
CA LEU A 637 -13.76 4.10 11.24
C LEU A 637 -13.98 2.64 11.66
N LEU A 638 -15.13 2.06 11.32
CA LEU A 638 -15.42 0.65 11.61
C LEU A 638 -14.49 -0.25 10.79
N GLU A 639 -14.46 -0.04 9.47
CA GLU A 639 -13.63 -0.80 8.53
C GLU A 639 -12.13 -0.61 8.82
N LEU A 640 -11.72 0.60 9.19
CA LEU A 640 -10.36 0.88 9.63
C LEU A 640 -9.99 0.11 10.90
N GLY A 641 -10.93 -0.06 11.83
CA GLY A 641 -10.74 -0.86 13.04
C GLY A 641 -10.72 -2.36 12.77
N GLU A 642 -11.47 -2.85 11.78
CA GLU A 642 -11.61 -4.27 11.45
C GLU A 642 -10.32 -4.95 10.95
N THR A 643 -9.30 -4.17 10.58
CA THR A 643 -7.95 -4.67 10.31
C THR A 643 -7.42 -5.57 11.42
N ASN A 644 -7.82 -5.32 12.67
CA ASN A 644 -7.38 -6.09 13.82
C ASN A 644 -8.36 -5.99 14.99
N TRP A 645 -8.76 -7.14 15.52
CA TRP A 645 -9.72 -7.21 16.63
C TRP A 645 -9.32 -6.39 17.87
N PHE A 646 -8.04 -6.43 18.26
CA PHE A 646 -7.57 -5.73 19.46
C PHE A 646 -7.60 -4.20 19.26
N PHE A 647 -7.30 -3.74 18.05
CA PHE A 647 -7.46 -2.33 17.69
C PHE A 647 -8.92 -1.92 17.64
N LEU A 648 -9.79 -2.71 16.98
CA LEU A 648 -11.22 -2.43 16.92
C LEU A 648 -11.79 -2.22 18.32
N LEU A 649 -11.48 -3.12 19.25
CA LEU A 649 -11.89 -2.99 20.65
C LEU A 649 -11.38 -1.70 21.29
N THR A 650 -10.11 -1.36 21.04
CA THR A 650 -9.50 -0.14 21.57
C THR A 650 -10.18 1.10 21.00
N CYS A 651 -10.44 1.15 19.69
CA CYS A 651 -11.15 2.25 19.03
C CYS A 651 -12.58 2.39 19.53
N ILE A 652 -13.34 1.29 19.65
CA ILE A 652 -14.70 1.30 20.18
C ILE A 652 -14.70 1.87 21.59
N LEU A 653 -13.74 1.49 22.42
CA LEU A 653 -13.65 1.95 23.80
C LEU A 653 -13.25 3.43 23.91
N THR A 654 -12.23 3.86 23.16
CA THR A 654 -11.58 5.18 23.30
C THR A 654 -12.23 6.28 22.46
N ILE A 655 -12.79 5.95 21.31
CA ILE A 655 -13.45 6.88 20.38
C ILE A 655 -14.97 6.72 20.43
N GLY A 656 -15.50 5.53 20.71
CA GLY A 656 -16.95 5.32 20.83
C GLY A 656 -17.47 5.55 22.26
N ILE A 657 -17.20 4.60 23.14
CA ILE A 657 -17.85 4.48 24.45
C ILE A 657 -17.39 5.56 25.43
N ALA A 658 -16.08 5.75 25.61
CA ALA A 658 -15.56 6.70 26.60
C ALA A 658 -16.02 8.14 26.34
N PRO A 659 -16.03 8.65 25.09
CA PRO A 659 -16.57 9.96 24.77
C PRO A 659 -18.03 10.17 25.19
N ILE A 660 -18.88 9.20 24.87
CA ILE A 660 -20.31 9.22 25.17
C ILE A 660 -20.53 9.11 26.68
N ALA A 661 -19.84 8.18 27.34
CA ALA A 661 -19.90 7.98 28.77
C ALA A 661 -19.48 9.23 29.55
N TYR A 662 -18.42 9.91 29.09
CA TYR A 662 -17.98 11.18 29.67
C TYR A 662 -19.06 12.26 29.55
N GLY A 663 -19.69 12.39 28.38
CA GLY A 663 -20.78 13.33 28.15
C GLY A 663 -22.00 13.11 29.06
N VAL A 664 -22.43 11.85 29.21
CA VAL A 664 -23.58 11.46 30.05
C VAL A 664 -23.29 11.64 31.53
N MET A 665 -22.09 11.23 31.97
CA MET A 665 -21.73 11.22 33.39
C MET A 665 -21.16 12.55 33.86
N TYR A 666 -20.98 13.53 32.98
CA TYR A 666 -20.52 14.87 33.33
C TYR A 666 -21.38 15.50 34.44
N PRO A 667 -20.78 16.11 35.48
CA PRO A 667 -19.35 16.25 35.78
C PRO A 667 -18.77 15.17 36.73
N ARG A 668 -19.51 14.10 37.04
CA ARG A 668 -19.19 13.19 38.16
C ARG A 668 -18.08 12.16 37.87
N CYS A 669 -17.78 11.87 36.61
CA CYS A 669 -16.87 10.80 36.24
C CYS A 669 -15.71 11.33 35.39
N SER A 670 -14.66 11.83 36.04
CA SER A 670 -13.42 12.27 35.36
C SER A 670 -12.63 11.11 34.76
N PHE A 671 -12.93 9.87 35.16
CA PHE A 671 -12.31 8.65 34.64
C PHE A 671 -12.38 8.62 33.12
N PHE A 672 -13.57 8.68 32.52
CA PHE A 672 -13.74 8.58 31.05
C PHE A 672 -13.08 9.72 30.25
N ALA A 673 -12.73 10.82 30.91
CA ALA A 673 -12.14 11.97 30.24
C ALA A 673 -10.70 11.70 29.76
N SER A 674 -9.93 10.88 30.51
CA SER A 674 -8.59 10.44 30.10
C SER A 674 -8.61 9.30 29.07
N TRP A 675 -9.77 8.68 28.82
CA TRP A 675 -9.96 7.62 27.83
C TRP A 675 -10.52 8.12 26.49
N SER A 676 -11.11 9.32 26.49
CA SER A 676 -11.70 9.93 25.31
C SER A 676 -10.61 10.43 24.35
N ALA A 677 -10.18 9.57 23.43
CA ALA A 677 -9.02 9.78 22.55
C ALA A 677 -9.40 10.16 21.09
N ALA A 678 -10.63 10.60 20.86
CA ALA A 678 -11.09 11.06 19.54
C ALA A 678 -10.20 12.18 18.96
N ASP A 679 -9.69 13.08 19.80
CA ASP A 679 -8.75 14.12 19.40
C ASP A 679 -7.35 13.60 19.03
N ALA A 680 -6.88 12.54 19.71
CA ALA A 680 -5.62 11.91 19.35
C ALA A 680 -5.73 11.23 17.97
N LEU A 681 -6.87 10.58 17.67
CA LEU A 681 -7.16 10.04 16.33
C LEU A 681 -7.20 11.16 15.28
N LEU A 682 -7.94 12.25 15.53
CA LEU A 682 -8.03 13.36 14.60
C LEU A 682 -6.66 13.97 14.28
N LEU A 683 -5.82 14.13 15.31
CA LEU A 683 -4.46 14.62 15.14
C LEU A 683 -3.62 13.62 14.33
N ALA A 684 -3.74 12.32 14.60
CA ALA A 684 -3.08 11.27 13.83
C ALA A 684 -3.55 11.23 12.37
N CYS A 685 -4.84 11.41 12.10
CA CYS A 685 -5.37 11.52 10.73
C CYS A 685 -4.80 12.77 10.03
N VAL A 686 -4.86 13.95 10.65
CA VAL A 686 -4.32 15.16 10.02
C VAL A 686 -2.82 15.04 9.77
N ALA A 687 -2.06 14.58 10.76
CA ALA A 687 -0.61 14.46 10.63
C ALA A 687 -0.22 13.36 9.62
N GLY A 688 -0.79 12.17 9.74
CA GLY A 688 -0.52 11.04 8.85
C GLY A 688 -0.93 11.32 7.40
N LEU A 689 -2.11 11.89 7.16
CA LEU A 689 -2.62 12.09 5.80
C LEU A 689 -1.94 13.25 5.07
N LEU A 690 -1.55 14.33 5.79
CA LEU A 690 -0.79 15.43 5.18
C LEU A 690 0.60 15.01 4.72
N GLN A 691 1.10 13.87 5.19
CA GLN A 691 2.50 13.49 5.05
C GLN A 691 2.69 12.09 4.46
N ILE A 692 1.62 11.34 4.23
CA ILE A 692 1.71 10.00 3.62
C ILE A 692 2.40 10.06 2.25
N GLY A 693 2.13 11.09 1.45
CA GLY A 693 2.80 11.29 0.16
C GLY A 693 4.32 11.46 0.31
N GLN A 694 4.76 12.40 1.17
CA GLN A 694 6.19 12.64 1.42
C GLN A 694 6.90 11.42 2.02
N PHE A 695 6.20 10.70 2.90
CA PHE A 695 6.73 9.49 3.50
C PHE A 695 6.87 8.37 2.46
N VAL A 696 5.85 8.15 1.63
CA VAL A 696 5.90 7.16 0.55
C VAL A 696 6.99 7.50 -0.46
N ASP A 697 7.12 8.77 -0.86
CA ASP A 697 8.17 9.24 -1.77
C ASP A 697 9.57 9.02 -1.19
N TYR A 698 9.76 9.20 0.13
CA TYR A 698 11.02 8.89 0.80
C TYR A 698 11.29 7.39 0.86
N MET A 699 10.29 6.59 1.26
CA MET A 699 10.45 5.15 1.47
C MET A 699 10.66 4.40 0.16
N LEU A 700 10.02 4.83 -0.93
CA LEU A 700 10.22 4.25 -2.25
C LEU A 700 11.40 4.89 -3.00
N GLY A 701 11.82 6.10 -2.61
CA GLY A 701 12.87 6.87 -3.26
C GLY A 701 12.30 7.89 -4.26
N SER A 702 13.02 9.00 -4.46
CA SER A 702 12.53 10.19 -5.18
C SER A 702 12.05 9.95 -6.62
N ASN A 703 12.49 8.84 -7.23
CA ASN A 703 12.07 8.50 -8.58
C ASN A 703 10.74 7.72 -8.59
N MET A 704 10.37 7.01 -7.52
CA MET A 704 9.25 6.05 -7.47
C MET A 704 7.84 6.67 -7.43
N GLY A 705 7.72 7.99 -7.35
CA GLY A 705 6.41 8.67 -7.39
C GLY A 705 5.59 8.41 -8.67
N ALA A 706 6.25 8.03 -9.78
CA ALA A 706 5.54 7.60 -11.00
C ALA A 706 4.99 6.16 -10.92
N LEU A 707 5.53 5.30 -10.05
CA LEU A 707 5.09 3.92 -9.86
C LEU A 707 3.99 3.83 -8.82
N TYR A 708 4.17 4.48 -7.68
CA TYR A 708 3.19 4.51 -6.60
C TYR A 708 3.26 5.85 -5.86
N GLY A 709 2.17 6.59 -5.91
CA GLY A 709 1.96 7.76 -5.06
C GLY A 709 0.66 7.61 -4.27
N ALA A 710 0.70 7.71 -2.95
CA ALA A 710 -0.50 7.68 -2.13
C ALA A 710 -0.93 9.10 -1.77
N ARG A 711 -2.20 9.42 -2.00
CA ARG A 711 -2.83 10.63 -1.47
C ARG A 711 -4.04 10.23 -0.65
N ALA A 712 -4.32 11.03 0.38
CA ALA A 712 -5.45 10.76 1.22
C ALA A 712 -6.21 12.05 1.56
N ASN A 713 -7.53 11.98 1.44
CA ASN A 713 -8.43 13.10 1.66
C ASN A 713 -9.32 12.84 2.87
N LEU A 714 -9.52 13.89 3.68
CA LEU A 714 -10.42 13.86 4.82
C LEU A 714 -11.84 14.19 4.39
N LEU A 715 -12.79 13.33 4.77
CA LEU A 715 -14.22 13.52 4.49
C LEU A 715 -14.92 14.23 5.65
N TRP A 716 -16.11 14.78 5.36
CA TRP A 716 -16.88 15.61 6.30
C TRP A 716 -17.24 14.94 7.65
N PRO A 717 -17.43 13.60 7.80
CA PRO A 717 -17.75 13.03 9.10
C PRO A 717 -16.65 13.27 10.15
N LEU A 718 -15.40 13.43 9.71
CA LEU A 718 -14.26 13.74 10.58
C LEU A 718 -14.35 15.18 11.15
N LEU A 719 -15.00 16.11 10.43
CA LEU A 719 -15.29 17.46 10.93
C LEU A 719 -16.27 17.42 12.11
N LEU A 720 -17.28 16.54 12.05
CA LEU A 720 -18.19 16.35 13.17
C LEU A 720 -17.47 15.76 14.38
N LEU A 721 -16.59 14.78 14.16
CA LEU A 721 -15.75 14.22 15.21
C LEU A 721 -14.89 15.31 15.88
N LEU A 722 -14.33 16.25 15.09
CA LEU A 722 -13.60 17.41 15.59
C LEU A 722 -14.46 18.29 16.49
N LEU A 723 -15.67 18.65 16.06
CA LEU A 723 -16.61 19.43 16.87
C LEU A 723 -16.95 18.73 18.19
N GLY A 724 -17.18 17.41 18.14
CA GLY A 724 -17.39 16.58 19.33
C GLY A 724 -16.20 16.63 20.29
N SER A 725 -14.98 16.46 19.78
CA SER A 725 -13.77 16.50 20.60
C SER A 725 -13.51 17.88 21.23
N MET A 726 -13.75 18.98 20.48
CA MET A 726 -13.64 20.34 20.99
C MET A 726 -14.64 20.59 22.12
N TRP A 727 -15.87 20.08 21.99
CA TRP A 727 -16.88 20.15 23.05
C TRP A 727 -16.44 19.43 24.31
N GLN A 728 -15.82 18.26 24.19
CA GLN A 728 -15.28 17.51 25.33
C GLN A 728 -14.13 18.23 26.02
N TRP A 729 -13.23 18.86 25.26
CA TRP A 729 -12.17 19.70 25.82
C TRP A 729 -12.74 20.89 26.59
N LEU A 730 -13.81 21.50 26.10
CA LEU A 730 -14.52 22.58 26.80
C LEU A 730 -15.11 22.09 28.14
N LEU A 731 -15.76 20.93 28.14
CA LEU A 731 -16.28 20.30 29.37
C LEU A 731 -15.16 19.95 30.36
N ALA A 732 -14.04 19.40 29.87
CA ALA A 732 -12.88 19.04 30.68
C ALA A 732 -12.18 20.27 31.28
N ALA A 733 -12.07 21.35 30.50
CA ALA A 733 -11.53 22.63 30.96
C ALA A 733 -12.45 23.28 32.00
N GLU A 734 -13.77 23.25 31.81
CA GLU A 734 -14.74 23.73 32.79
C GLU A 734 -14.61 22.97 34.11
N HIS A 735 -14.48 21.64 34.06
CA HIS A 735 -14.32 20.79 35.24
C HIS A 735 -12.98 21.02 35.97
N SER A 736 -11.88 21.14 35.22
CA SER A 736 -10.53 21.20 35.81
C SER A 736 -10.18 22.59 36.35
N PHE A 737 -10.63 23.66 35.68
CA PHE A 737 -10.25 25.03 36.02
C PHE A 737 -11.38 25.87 36.63
N GLY A 738 -12.63 25.39 36.60
CA GLY A 738 -13.79 26.16 37.05
C GLY A 738 -13.94 27.45 36.26
N LEU A 739 -13.73 27.38 34.93
CA LEU A 739 -13.68 28.54 34.04
C LEU A 739 -14.90 29.46 34.21
N LYS A 740 -16.09 28.86 34.35
CA LYS A 740 -17.36 29.58 34.55
C LYS A 740 -17.40 30.37 35.86
N GLU A 741 -16.90 29.82 36.96
CA GLU A 741 -16.80 30.52 38.24
C GLU A 741 -15.74 31.63 38.22
N ARG A 742 -14.62 31.42 37.51
CA ARG A 742 -13.56 32.43 37.39
C ARG A 742 -14.00 33.59 36.51
N VAL A 743 -14.58 33.29 35.35
CA VAL A 743 -15.15 34.31 34.44
C VAL A 743 -16.31 35.02 35.12
N GLY A 744 -17.20 34.30 35.80
CA GLY A 744 -18.28 34.88 36.60
C GLY A 744 -17.77 35.84 37.68
N ARG A 745 -16.73 35.45 38.44
CA ARG A 745 -16.07 36.34 39.41
C ARG A 745 -15.38 37.53 38.75
N CYS A 746 -14.78 37.36 37.58
CA CYS A 746 -14.12 38.44 36.85
C CYS A 746 -15.14 39.46 36.32
N ILE A 747 -16.27 38.98 35.77
CA ILE A 747 -17.39 39.82 35.31
C ILE A 747 -18.07 40.52 36.50
N ALA A 748 -18.27 39.82 37.63
CA ALA A 748 -18.82 40.42 38.84
C ALA A 748 -17.90 41.51 39.40
N ARG A 749 -16.57 41.28 39.42
CA ARG A 749 -15.58 42.31 39.77
C ARG A 749 -15.64 43.51 38.82
N ARG A 750 -15.80 43.29 37.51
CA ARG A 750 -16.01 44.38 36.53
C ARG A 750 -17.31 45.17 36.76
N LYS A 751 -18.39 44.50 37.15
CA LYS A 751 -19.66 45.17 37.50
C LYS A 751 -19.55 46.00 38.77
N HIS A 752 -18.76 45.57 39.75
CA HIS A 752 -18.51 46.34 40.98
C HIS A 752 -17.48 47.49 40.79
N SER A 753 -16.66 47.45 39.74
CA SER A 753 -15.70 48.51 39.43
C SER A 753 -16.23 49.60 38.48
N LEU A 754 -17.47 49.49 38.02
CA LEU A 754 -18.15 50.58 37.30
C LEU A 754 -18.71 51.56 38.35
N PRO A 755 -18.31 52.85 38.35
CA PRO A 755 -18.85 53.83 39.29
C PRO A 755 -20.36 53.96 39.10
N ALA A 756 -21.08 53.96 40.21
CA ALA A 756 -22.51 54.24 40.25
C ALA A 756 -22.76 55.72 39.94
N GLU A 757 -22.83 56.06 38.66
CA GLU A 757 -23.49 57.26 38.17
C GLU A 757 -24.60 56.87 37.21
N ALA A 758 -25.80 56.70 37.78
CA ALA A 758 -27.10 56.93 37.18
C ALA A 758 -28.11 57.10 38.30
#